data_AF-A0A7C9IVF2-F1
#
_entry.id   AF-A0A7C9IVF2-F1
#
_cell.length_a   1.000
_cell.length_b   1.000
_cell.length_c   1.000
_cell.angle_alpha   90.00
_cell.angle_beta   90.00
_cell.angle_gamma   90.00
#
_symmetry.space_group_name_H-M   'P 1'
#
loop_
_entity.id
_entity.type
_entity.pdbx_description
1 polymer ?
#
loop_
_entity_poly.entity_id
_entity_poly.type
_entity_poly.pdbx_seq_one_letter_code
_entity_poly.pdbx_strand_id
1 'polypeptide(L)'
;MGVRGKLYLLLGVCVLGFVCSLVAERVGKHYTEKYRTLEGLAASAYLEVLQARREEKNFLIRLDPAYVEPVFKHADKVRADVEQLVARDTAMDGEARQALAELAAYRKGFEELAAIQRSKGFTENDGLMRDFVYAARDLDEKFKPVTDKDFQILLLTIRRHEKNWQLRDEDSYVSRVNDGVKKLHAMVGAAADLTAEQKKGFDAVIDTYQRSFAAYVEASAKAKKVTAAMVESGRGLMPHFEKIEAFYAARRASIQATVEAAQIGVQAALGLAVLLVVLWIIRGITGSLTALGSYSKKVASGDLNARPVGRFEAEFAALRDDITTMVDDLKEKMRQVEEKQAEAARQAQAAEDAMHATMRKEEELAESLTRMQAVAERADDISHRLSGAAQELSSQTAQSAAGVELQRRRVDETATAVGQMNATILEIAASAGSAAQAAMTTRDNAVTGAEVVRQAGASMVTVNGIATELKGDMGHLGQEAQSIGQVVGVINDIADQTNLLALNAAIEAARAGEAGRGFAVVADEVRKLAEKTMVATKEVESRIRAIQDAAGRNIRSMDQAVAAVSDANALAGRSGEAILAIVGNADATSSEVQSIAASAEEQSAASEQISRAITEISGVAEDNVAGVEATSRAAHALAAMAEELGQLIVQLRGSDSAPRSRKALAA
;
A
#
# COMPACT_ATOMS: atom_id res chain seq x y z
N MET A 1 -62.99 -27.10 3.36
CA MET A 1 -61.76 -27.54 2.65
C MET A 1 -61.10 -28.64 3.48
N GLY A 2 -60.82 -29.81 2.90
CA GLY A 2 -60.23 -30.94 3.62
C GLY A 2 -58.79 -30.68 4.09
N VAL A 3 -58.30 -31.50 5.02
CA VAL A 3 -56.95 -31.36 5.61
C VAL A 3 -55.87 -31.34 4.52
N ARG A 4 -56.02 -32.20 3.50
CA ARG A 4 -55.12 -32.22 2.34
C ARG A 4 -55.12 -30.90 1.56
N GLY A 5 -56.30 -30.32 1.34
CA GLY A 5 -56.43 -29.03 0.66
C GLY A 5 -55.74 -27.89 1.42
N LYS A 6 -55.85 -27.89 2.76
CA LYS A 6 -55.16 -26.89 3.60
C LYS A 6 -53.64 -27.06 3.58
N LEU A 7 -53.14 -28.30 3.52
CA LEU A 7 -51.71 -28.59 3.39
C LEU A 7 -51.15 -28.14 2.02
N TYR A 8 -51.89 -28.32 0.92
CA TYR A 8 -51.48 -27.79 -0.38
C TYR A 8 -51.48 -26.26 -0.43
N LEU A 9 -52.41 -25.60 0.25
CA LEU A 9 -52.40 -24.14 0.40
C LEU A 9 -51.17 -23.67 1.17
N LEU A 10 -50.81 -24.33 2.27
CA LEU A 10 -49.58 -24.05 3.04
C LEU A 10 -48.33 -24.19 2.15
N LEU A 11 -48.24 -25.28 1.37
CA LEU A 11 -47.15 -25.49 0.43
C LEU A 11 -47.08 -24.36 -0.62
N GLY A 12 -48.22 -23.94 -1.16
CA GLY A 12 -48.29 -22.83 -2.11
C GLY A 12 -47.79 -21.50 -1.54
N VAL A 13 -48.14 -21.18 -0.29
CA VAL A 13 -47.65 -19.99 0.42
C VAL A 13 -46.14 -20.04 0.62
N CYS A 14 -45.60 -21.19 1.05
CA CYS A 14 -44.15 -21.37 1.21
C CYS A 14 -43.39 -21.21 -0.11
N VAL A 15 -43.88 -21.81 -1.20
CA VAL A 15 -43.27 -21.70 -2.53
C VAL A 15 -43.30 -20.26 -3.03
N LEU A 16 -44.43 -19.55 -2.89
CA LEU A 16 -44.54 -18.15 -3.30
C LEU A 16 -43.56 -17.26 -2.52
N GLY A 17 -43.47 -17.44 -1.20
CA GLY A 17 -42.52 -16.71 -0.36
C GLY A 17 -41.06 -16.96 -0.74
N PHE A 18 -40.70 -18.21 -1.06
CA PHE A 18 -39.38 -18.56 -1.53
C PHE A 18 -39.04 -17.89 -2.87
N VAL A 19 -39.98 -17.88 -3.82
CA VAL A 19 -39.80 -17.20 -5.11
C VAL A 19 -39.63 -15.68 -4.91
N CYS A 20 -40.45 -15.04 -4.07
CA CYS A 20 -40.30 -13.62 -3.76
C CYS A 20 -38.93 -13.30 -3.14
N SER A 21 -38.44 -14.15 -2.22
CA SER A 21 -37.10 -14.01 -1.62
C SER A 21 -35.99 -14.09 -2.67
N LEU A 22 -36.05 -15.08 -3.57
CA LEU A 22 -35.07 -15.23 -4.65
C LEU A 22 -35.09 -14.06 -5.64
N VAL A 23 -36.26 -13.51 -5.96
CA VAL A 23 -36.37 -12.33 -6.83
C VAL A 23 -35.75 -11.11 -6.16
N ALA A 24 -36.04 -10.86 -4.88
CA ALA A 24 -35.45 -9.76 -4.12
C ALA A 24 -33.93 -9.87 -4.06
N GLU A 25 -33.39 -11.06 -3.82
CA GLU A 25 -31.95 -11.32 -3.80
C GLU A 25 -31.31 -11.07 -5.18
N ARG A 26 -31.95 -11.53 -6.26
CA ARG A 26 -31.43 -11.38 -7.62
C ARG A 26 -31.41 -9.93 -8.09
N VAL A 27 -32.46 -9.18 -7.77
CA VAL A 27 -32.54 -7.74 -8.05
C VAL A 27 -31.50 -6.99 -7.21
N GLY A 28 -31.37 -7.33 -5.93
CA GLY A 28 -30.36 -6.75 -5.05
C GLY A 28 -28.94 -6.94 -5.57
N LYS A 29 -28.57 -8.17 -5.93
CA LYS A 29 -27.27 -8.48 -6.54
C LYS A 29 -27.00 -7.67 -7.80
N HIS A 30 -28.00 -7.53 -8.68
CA HIS A 30 -27.86 -6.75 -9.92
C HIS A 30 -27.50 -5.29 -9.66
N TYR A 31 -28.18 -4.64 -8.71
CA TYR A 31 -27.89 -3.25 -8.38
C TYR A 31 -26.58 -3.09 -7.60
N THR A 32 -26.30 -3.96 -6.62
CA THR A 32 -25.03 -3.92 -5.89
C THR A 32 -23.84 -4.05 -6.82
N GLU A 33 -23.90 -4.95 -7.81
CA GLU A 33 -22.83 -5.13 -8.80
C GLU A 33 -22.68 -3.91 -9.73
N LYS A 34 -23.81 -3.29 -10.15
CA LYS A 34 -23.79 -2.04 -10.93
C LYS A 34 -22.99 -0.96 -10.19
N TYR A 35 -23.34 -0.68 -8.92
CA TYR A 35 -22.70 0.39 -8.15
C TYR A 35 -21.27 0.04 -7.72
N ARG A 36 -20.98 -1.23 -7.45
CA ARG A 36 -19.60 -1.71 -7.25
C ARG A 36 -18.72 -1.44 -8.47
N THR A 37 -19.25 -1.65 -9.67
CA THR A 37 -18.47 -1.38 -10.89
C THR A 37 -18.24 0.11 -11.10
N LEU A 38 -19.24 0.95 -10.82
CA LEU A 38 -19.12 2.42 -10.92
C LEU A 38 -18.11 2.98 -9.91
N GLU A 39 -18.16 2.51 -8.67
CA GLU A 39 -17.15 2.80 -7.64
C GLU A 39 -15.75 2.36 -8.09
N GLY A 40 -15.63 1.15 -8.65
CA GLY A 40 -14.36 0.64 -9.17
C GLY A 40 -13.78 1.46 -10.32
N LEU A 41 -14.63 1.99 -11.22
CA LEU A 41 -14.19 2.90 -12.30
C LEU A 41 -13.67 4.23 -11.74
N ALA A 42 -14.33 4.79 -10.72
CA ALA A 42 -13.87 6.01 -10.06
C ALA A 42 -12.53 5.80 -9.32
N ALA A 43 -12.40 4.69 -8.60
CA ALA A 43 -11.15 4.32 -7.92
C ALA A 43 -10.00 4.03 -8.91
N SER A 44 -10.30 3.36 -10.03
CA SER A 44 -9.33 3.15 -11.12
C SER A 44 -8.86 4.48 -11.70
N ALA A 45 -9.79 5.39 -12.01
CA ALA A 45 -9.46 6.71 -12.51
C ALA A 45 -8.58 7.51 -11.51
N TYR A 46 -8.89 7.45 -10.21
CA TYR A 46 -8.05 8.06 -9.17
C TYR A 46 -6.61 7.50 -9.16
N LEU A 47 -6.47 6.17 -9.20
CA LEU A 47 -5.16 5.51 -9.23
C LEU A 47 -4.36 5.87 -10.50
N GLU A 48 -5.02 5.95 -11.65
CA GLU A 48 -4.40 6.32 -12.91
C GLU A 48 -3.96 7.79 -12.92
N VAL A 49 -4.70 8.70 -12.28
CA VAL A 49 -4.22 10.08 -12.03
C VAL A 49 -2.94 10.06 -11.20
N LEU A 50 -2.87 9.25 -10.13
CA LEU A 50 -1.65 9.16 -9.32
C LEU A 50 -0.45 8.63 -10.12
N GLN A 51 -0.65 7.65 -11.00
CA GLN A 51 0.41 7.16 -11.89
C GLN A 51 0.85 8.22 -12.90
N ALA A 52 -0.10 8.94 -13.52
CA ALA A 52 0.22 10.05 -14.41
C ALA A 52 1.09 11.11 -13.70
N ARG A 53 0.71 11.48 -12.47
CA ARG A 53 1.46 12.46 -11.67
C ARG A 53 2.82 11.95 -11.20
N ARG A 54 2.97 10.65 -10.98
CA ARG A 54 4.27 10.02 -10.70
C ARG A 54 5.21 10.19 -11.88
N GLU A 55 4.76 9.86 -13.08
CA GLU A 55 5.58 9.97 -14.29
C GLU A 55 5.84 11.43 -14.69
N GLU A 56 4.89 12.33 -14.45
CA GLU A 56 5.10 13.78 -14.55
C GLU A 56 6.23 14.24 -13.62
N LYS A 57 6.22 13.80 -12.35
CA LYS A 57 7.28 14.15 -11.41
C LYS A 57 8.63 13.58 -11.84
N ASN A 58 8.67 12.36 -12.37
CA ASN A 58 9.88 11.78 -12.94
C ASN A 58 10.39 12.62 -14.11
N PHE A 59 9.51 13.05 -15.01
CA PHE A 59 9.84 13.96 -16.11
C PHE A 59 10.40 15.29 -15.61
N LEU A 60 9.77 15.92 -14.61
CA LEU A 60 10.21 17.21 -14.06
C LEU A 60 11.59 17.13 -13.38
N ILE A 61 11.90 16.01 -12.71
CA ILE A 61 13.17 15.82 -12.01
C ILE A 61 14.29 15.44 -12.98
N ARG A 62 14.01 14.53 -13.91
CA ARG A 62 15.04 13.92 -14.78
C ARG A 62 15.18 14.61 -16.13
N LEU A 63 14.16 15.37 -16.55
CA LEU A 63 14.08 16.01 -17.86
C LEU A 63 14.35 15.00 -18.99
N ASP A 64 13.76 13.81 -18.90
CA ASP A 64 13.94 12.73 -19.88
C ASP A 64 12.64 12.53 -20.68
N PRO A 65 12.67 12.63 -22.03
CA PRO A 65 11.50 12.44 -22.87
C PRO A 65 10.84 11.06 -22.75
N ALA A 66 11.52 10.03 -22.23
CA ALA A 66 10.95 8.71 -22.01
C ALA A 66 9.71 8.71 -21.09
N TYR A 67 9.58 9.71 -20.22
CA TYR A 67 8.46 9.85 -19.29
C TYR A 67 7.23 10.54 -19.90
N VAL A 68 7.32 11.09 -21.11
CA VAL A 68 6.21 11.83 -21.73
C VAL A 68 5.05 10.91 -22.12
N GLU A 69 5.35 9.80 -22.80
CA GLU A 69 4.34 8.86 -23.27
C GLU A 69 3.58 8.16 -22.12
N PRO A 70 4.24 7.68 -21.04
CA PRO A 70 3.56 7.14 -19.87
C PRO A 70 2.52 8.08 -19.26
N VAL A 71 2.81 9.38 -19.13
CA VAL A 71 1.85 10.36 -18.58
C VAL A 71 0.57 10.41 -19.43
N PHE A 72 0.71 10.45 -20.75
CA PHE A 72 -0.45 10.47 -21.64
C PHE A 72 -1.23 9.16 -21.61
N LYS A 73 -0.55 8.02 -21.56
CA LYS A 73 -1.19 6.71 -21.44
C LYS A 73 -2.08 6.63 -20.19
N HIS A 74 -1.57 7.08 -19.04
CA HIS A 74 -2.35 7.09 -17.80
C HIS A 74 -3.51 8.10 -17.88
N ALA A 75 -3.28 9.32 -18.38
CA ALA A 75 -4.35 10.31 -18.57
C ALA A 75 -5.46 9.82 -19.53
N ASP A 76 -5.10 9.08 -20.58
CA ASP A 76 -6.06 8.50 -21.52
C ASP A 76 -6.89 7.39 -20.88
N LYS A 77 -6.30 6.61 -19.95
CA LYS A 77 -7.03 5.62 -19.17
C LYS A 77 -8.00 6.27 -18.19
N VAL A 78 -7.60 7.35 -17.50
CA VAL A 78 -8.52 8.14 -16.66
C VAL A 78 -9.73 8.59 -17.47
N ARG A 79 -9.50 9.15 -18.66
CA ARG A 79 -10.60 9.57 -19.56
C ARG A 79 -11.52 8.40 -19.92
N ALA A 80 -10.96 7.26 -20.31
CA ALA A 80 -11.73 6.08 -20.66
C ALA A 80 -12.59 5.54 -19.50
N ASP A 81 -12.04 5.54 -18.28
CA ASP A 81 -12.76 5.11 -17.08
C ASP A 81 -13.93 6.06 -16.77
N VAL A 82 -13.74 7.37 -16.92
CA VAL A 82 -14.80 8.37 -16.73
C VAL A 82 -15.88 8.29 -17.82
N GLU A 83 -15.49 8.10 -19.08
CA GLU A 83 -16.45 7.91 -20.17
C GLU A 83 -17.30 6.66 -19.95
N GLN A 84 -16.70 5.55 -19.48
CA GLN A 84 -17.44 4.34 -19.11
C GLN A 84 -18.37 4.56 -17.92
N LEU A 85 -17.95 5.35 -16.93
CA LEU A 85 -18.75 5.69 -15.76
C LEU A 85 -20.01 6.46 -16.17
N VAL A 86 -19.84 7.53 -16.97
CA VAL A 86 -20.93 8.37 -17.50
C VAL A 86 -21.87 7.57 -18.41
N ALA A 87 -21.34 6.64 -19.21
CA ALA A 87 -22.16 5.79 -20.07
C ALA A 87 -23.05 4.81 -19.29
N ARG A 88 -22.66 4.43 -18.07
CA ARG A 88 -23.38 3.47 -17.23
C ARG A 88 -24.37 4.14 -16.25
N ASP A 89 -24.10 5.37 -15.85
CA ASP A 89 -24.89 6.08 -14.87
C ASP A 89 -24.70 7.60 -14.95
N THR A 90 -25.79 8.36 -15.01
CA THR A 90 -25.75 9.81 -15.21
C THR A 90 -25.84 10.63 -13.93
N ALA A 91 -25.83 9.98 -12.75
CA ALA A 91 -26.07 10.66 -11.47
C ALA A 91 -24.96 11.68 -11.12
N MET A 92 -23.73 11.42 -11.57
CA MET A 92 -22.55 12.25 -11.32
C MET A 92 -21.99 12.92 -12.58
N ASP A 93 -22.81 13.06 -13.65
CA ASP A 93 -22.39 13.67 -14.92
C ASP A 93 -21.75 15.05 -14.77
N GLY A 94 -22.26 15.87 -13.85
CA GLY A 94 -21.71 17.20 -13.57
C GLY A 94 -20.27 17.14 -13.07
N GLU A 95 -20.01 16.30 -12.07
CA GLU A 95 -18.68 16.11 -11.48
C GLU A 95 -17.73 15.43 -12.48
N ALA A 96 -18.22 14.43 -13.22
CA ALA A 96 -17.46 13.73 -14.25
C ALA A 96 -17.03 14.67 -15.40
N ARG A 97 -17.90 15.60 -15.81
CA ARG A 97 -17.54 16.63 -16.82
C ARG A 97 -16.50 17.60 -16.29
N GLN A 98 -16.57 17.98 -15.02
CA GLN A 98 -15.54 18.82 -14.40
C GLN A 98 -14.20 18.08 -14.34
N ALA A 99 -14.19 16.82 -13.91
CA ALA A 99 -13.01 15.98 -13.93
C ALA A 99 -12.40 15.86 -15.34
N LEU A 100 -13.21 15.62 -16.37
CA LEU A 100 -12.72 15.57 -17.76
C LEU A 100 -12.17 16.91 -18.25
N ALA A 101 -12.77 18.03 -17.85
CA ALA A 101 -12.28 19.36 -18.20
C ALA A 101 -10.93 19.65 -17.53
N GLU A 102 -10.78 19.31 -16.26
CA GLU A 102 -9.51 19.44 -15.53
C GLU A 102 -8.44 18.49 -16.08
N LEU A 103 -8.82 17.27 -16.47
CA LEU A 103 -7.93 16.29 -17.09
C LEU A 103 -7.43 16.80 -18.45
N ALA A 104 -8.31 17.43 -19.23
CA ALA A 104 -7.92 18.04 -20.50
C ALA A 104 -6.97 19.23 -20.28
N ALA A 105 -7.21 20.06 -19.26
CA ALA A 105 -6.31 21.16 -18.89
C ALA A 105 -4.93 20.64 -18.42
N TYR A 106 -4.93 19.62 -17.58
CA TYR A 106 -3.74 18.90 -17.10
C TYR A 106 -2.92 18.35 -18.28
N ARG A 107 -3.55 17.58 -19.16
CA ARG A 107 -2.92 16.95 -20.33
C ARG A 107 -2.34 18.00 -21.27
N LYS A 108 -3.09 19.06 -21.56
CA LYS A 108 -2.63 20.18 -22.40
C LYS A 108 -1.43 20.91 -21.77
N GLY A 109 -1.47 21.13 -20.46
CA GLY A 109 -0.36 21.73 -19.72
C GLY A 109 0.91 20.88 -19.80
N PHE A 110 0.79 19.57 -19.64
CA PHE A 110 1.92 18.65 -19.76
C PHE A 110 2.47 18.58 -21.19
N GLU A 111 1.59 18.57 -22.20
CA GLU A 111 1.99 18.62 -23.62
C GLU A 111 2.77 19.90 -23.94
N GLU A 112 2.27 21.06 -23.50
CA GLU A 112 2.96 22.33 -23.69
C GLU A 112 4.31 22.35 -22.96
N LEU A 113 4.37 21.82 -21.74
CA LEU A 113 5.62 21.70 -20.99
C LEU A 113 6.64 20.80 -21.70
N ALA A 114 6.23 19.63 -22.18
CA ALA A 114 7.09 18.71 -22.91
C ALA A 114 7.62 19.34 -24.20
N ALA A 115 6.79 20.09 -24.92
CA ALA A 115 7.19 20.84 -26.10
C ALA A 115 8.22 21.95 -25.75
N ILE A 116 7.99 22.70 -24.66
CA ILE A 116 8.94 23.71 -24.18
C ILE A 116 10.27 23.06 -23.83
N GLN A 117 10.30 21.96 -23.09
CA GLN A 117 11.55 21.30 -22.72
C GLN A 117 12.30 20.72 -23.93
N ARG A 118 11.58 20.18 -24.91
CA ARG A 118 12.18 19.77 -26.19
C ARG A 118 12.84 20.95 -26.91
N SER A 119 12.20 22.12 -26.94
CA SER A 119 12.78 23.34 -27.54
C SER A 119 13.96 23.90 -26.75
N LYS A 120 13.91 23.81 -25.41
CA LYS A 120 15.00 24.23 -24.53
C LYS A 120 16.23 23.33 -24.66
N GLY A 121 16.03 22.06 -24.96
CA GLY A 121 17.08 21.05 -25.02
C GLY A 121 17.20 20.29 -23.69
N PHE A 122 17.27 18.96 -23.79
CA PHE A 122 17.47 18.08 -22.63
C PHE A 122 18.94 17.96 -22.24
N THR A 123 19.85 18.31 -23.15
CA THR A 123 21.30 18.31 -22.94
C THR A 123 21.91 19.65 -23.34
N GLU A 124 23.16 19.91 -22.94
CA GLU A 124 23.92 21.10 -23.38
C GLU A 124 24.15 21.16 -24.90
N ASN A 125 23.87 20.06 -25.62
CA ASN A 125 24.08 19.96 -27.06
C ASN A 125 22.78 20.10 -27.88
N ASP A 126 21.64 20.35 -27.23
CA ASP A 126 20.35 20.45 -27.91
C ASP A 126 19.64 21.79 -27.67
N GLY A 127 18.78 22.17 -28.63
CA GLY A 127 17.84 23.27 -28.51
C GLY A 127 18.45 24.63 -28.14
N LEU A 128 17.68 25.42 -27.40
CA LEU A 128 18.11 26.74 -26.93
C LEU A 128 19.30 26.68 -25.97
N MET A 129 19.45 25.60 -25.20
CA MET A 129 20.57 25.41 -24.30
C MET A 129 21.88 25.35 -25.08
N ARG A 130 21.92 24.59 -26.20
CA ARG A 130 23.08 24.56 -27.10
C ARG A 130 23.39 25.95 -27.63
N ASP A 131 22.40 26.61 -28.22
CA ASP A 131 22.61 27.91 -28.87
C ASP A 131 23.11 28.95 -27.86
N PHE A 132 22.66 28.86 -26.61
CA PHE A 132 23.15 29.66 -25.50
C PHE A 132 24.57 29.30 -25.05
N VAL A 133 24.88 28.01 -24.85
CA VAL A 133 26.23 27.55 -24.44
C VAL A 133 27.27 27.92 -25.50
N TYR A 134 26.94 27.77 -26.78
CA TYR A 134 27.83 28.13 -27.88
C TYR A 134 27.99 29.64 -28.00
N ALA A 135 26.91 30.43 -27.90
CA ALA A 135 27.03 31.89 -27.91
C ALA A 135 27.88 32.43 -26.73
N ALA A 136 27.81 31.78 -25.58
CA ALA A 136 28.67 32.09 -24.44
C ALA A 136 30.15 31.71 -24.68
N ARG A 137 30.42 30.57 -25.31
CA ARG A 137 31.79 30.18 -25.68
C ARG A 137 32.38 31.10 -26.73
N ASP A 138 31.60 31.46 -27.75
CA ASP A 138 32.01 32.41 -28.78
C ASP A 138 32.34 33.78 -28.15
N LEU A 139 31.57 34.21 -27.14
CA LEU A 139 31.86 35.41 -26.36
C LEU A 139 33.20 35.28 -25.63
N ASP A 140 33.41 34.20 -24.88
CA ASP A 140 34.67 33.96 -24.15
C ASP A 140 35.88 33.88 -25.12
N GLU A 141 35.74 33.21 -26.26
CA GLU A 141 36.80 33.10 -27.28
C GLU A 141 37.11 34.44 -27.94
N LYS A 142 36.09 35.24 -28.27
CA LYS A 142 36.27 36.55 -28.91
C LYS A 142 37.02 37.52 -28.00
N PHE A 143 36.77 37.45 -26.69
CA PHE A 143 37.41 38.31 -25.68
C PHE A 143 38.73 37.76 -25.13
N LYS A 144 39.10 36.50 -25.44
CA LYS A 144 40.36 35.88 -24.99
C LYS A 144 41.63 36.66 -25.34
N PRO A 145 41.76 37.31 -26.53
CA PRO A 145 42.94 38.11 -26.86
C PRO A 145 43.00 39.48 -26.16
N VAL A 146 41.92 39.89 -25.49
CA VAL A 146 41.83 41.19 -24.80
C VAL A 146 42.55 41.10 -23.45
N THR A 147 43.66 41.82 -23.31
CA THR A 147 44.50 41.81 -22.10
C THR A 147 44.06 42.81 -21.03
N ASP A 148 43.06 43.64 -21.32
CA ASP A 148 42.49 44.58 -20.35
C ASP A 148 41.73 43.81 -19.25
N LYS A 149 42.16 44.03 -18.00
CA LYS A 149 41.63 43.35 -16.82
C LYS A 149 40.17 43.70 -16.55
N ASP A 150 39.73 44.91 -16.90
CA ASP A 150 38.36 45.35 -16.60
C ASP A 150 37.35 44.57 -17.45
N PHE A 151 37.71 44.27 -18.72
CA PHE A 151 36.91 43.39 -19.59
C PHE A 151 36.80 41.98 -19.02
N GLN A 152 37.92 41.41 -18.57
CA GLN A 152 37.94 40.05 -18.00
C GLN A 152 37.12 39.96 -16.71
N ILE A 153 37.23 40.95 -15.82
CA ILE A 153 36.46 41.00 -14.56
C ILE A 153 34.96 41.12 -14.86
N LEU A 154 34.57 41.97 -15.80
CA LEU A 154 33.17 42.15 -16.16
C LEU A 154 32.60 40.87 -16.80
N LEU A 155 33.34 40.24 -17.71
CA LEU A 155 32.92 38.99 -18.35
C LEU A 155 32.73 37.88 -17.31
N LEU A 156 33.70 37.67 -16.41
CA LEU A 156 33.56 36.71 -15.30
C LEU A 156 32.38 37.04 -14.38
N THR A 157 32.09 38.32 -14.15
CA THR A 157 30.94 38.75 -13.36
C THR A 157 29.62 38.40 -14.03
N ILE A 158 29.52 38.60 -15.35
CA ILE A 158 28.37 38.20 -16.18
C ILE A 158 28.19 36.68 -16.10
N ARG A 159 29.24 35.90 -16.36
CA ARG A 159 29.22 34.42 -16.31
C ARG A 159 28.82 33.92 -14.93
N ARG A 160 29.27 34.56 -13.85
CA ARG A 160 28.87 34.23 -12.47
C ARG A 160 27.39 34.48 -12.23
N HIS A 161 26.85 35.63 -12.64
CA HIS A 161 25.43 35.94 -12.45
C HIS A 161 24.55 35.01 -13.29
N GLU A 162 24.98 34.69 -14.50
CA GLU A 162 24.33 33.69 -15.34
C GLU A 162 24.29 32.31 -14.66
N LYS A 163 25.43 31.81 -14.17
CA LYS A 163 25.47 30.51 -13.46
C LYS A 163 24.64 30.52 -12.18
N ASN A 164 24.63 31.63 -11.44
CA ASN A 164 23.75 31.79 -10.29
C ASN A 164 22.26 31.77 -10.67
N TRP A 165 21.88 32.37 -11.80
CA TRP A 165 20.52 32.26 -12.32
C TRP A 165 20.18 30.81 -12.66
N GLN A 166 21.05 30.09 -13.37
CA GLN A 166 20.81 28.67 -13.71
C GLN A 166 20.61 27.78 -12.47
N LEU A 167 21.30 28.09 -11.37
CA LEU A 167 21.21 27.34 -10.12
C LEU A 167 20.02 27.75 -9.23
N ARG A 168 19.65 29.03 -9.24
CA ARG A 168 18.71 29.61 -8.25
C ARG A 168 17.38 30.05 -8.85
N ASP A 169 17.30 30.21 -10.17
CA ASP A 169 16.10 30.63 -10.90
C ASP A 169 15.48 31.95 -10.38
N GLU A 170 16.34 32.92 -10.02
CA GLU A 170 15.91 34.26 -9.55
C GLU A 170 16.10 35.34 -10.63
N ASP A 171 15.04 36.09 -10.93
CA ASP A 171 15.03 37.17 -11.93
C ASP A 171 16.05 38.30 -11.65
N SER A 172 16.47 38.44 -10.39
CA SER A 172 17.49 39.40 -9.98
C SER A 172 18.83 39.16 -10.70
N TYR A 173 19.18 37.91 -10.99
CA TYR A 173 20.40 37.56 -11.71
C TYR A 173 20.27 37.82 -13.22
N VAL A 174 19.10 37.62 -13.81
CA VAL A 174 18.83 37.98 -15.21
C VAL A 174 19.06 39.48 -15.41
N SER A 175 18.54 40.32 -14.50
CA SER A 175 18.76 41.76 -14.52
C SER A 175 20.23 42.13 -14.41
N ARG A 176 20.99 41.47 -13.52
CA ARG A 176 22.44 41.68 -13.36
C ARG A 176 23.25 41.26 -14.58
N VAL A 177 22.86 40.18 -15.28
CA VAL A 177 23.47 39.76 -16.55
C VAL A 177 23.23 40.83 -17.61
N ASN A 178 21.99 41.30 -17.76
CA ASN A 178 21.64 42.36 -18.71
C ASN A 178 22.39 43.68 -18.45
N ASP A 179 22.52 44.08 -17.18
CA ASP A 179 23.30 45.25 -16.79
C ASP A 179 24.80 45.08 -17.11
N GLY A 180 25.33 43.88 -16.89
CA GLY A 180 26.70 43.54 -17.24
C GLY A 180 26.94 43.59 -18.75
N VAL A 181 26.05 43.01 -19.55
CA VAL A 181 26.08 43.07 -21.02
C VAL A 181 26.03 44.53 -21.53
N LYS A 182 25.16 45.36 -20.95
CA LYS A 182 25.09 46.79 -21.29
C LYS A 182 26.39 47.52 -20.99
N LYS A 183 27.03 47.23 -19.85
CA LYS A 183 28.36 47.75 -19.51
C LYS A 183 29.43 47.25 -20.49
N LEU A 184 29.34 45.99 -20.92
CA LEU A 184 30.29 45.39 -21.86
C LEU A 184 30.24 46.09 -23.22
N HIS A 185 29.05 46.36 -23.76
CA HIS A 185 28.88 47.19 -24.97
C HIS A 185 29.48 48.59 -24.80
N ALA A 186 29.24 49.25 -23.66
CA ALA A 186 29.78 50.58 -23.40
C ALA A 186 31.31 50.59 -23.38
N MET A 187 31.93 49.54 -22.80
CA MET A 187 33.39 49.39 -22.78
C MET A 187 33.96 49.13 -24.18
N VAL A 188 33.33 48.26 -25.00
CA VAL A 188 33.73 48.04 -26.39
C VAL A 188 33.66 49.33 -27.21
N GLY A 189 32.58 50.10 -27.04
CA GLY A 189 32.40 51.39 -27.70
C GLY A 189 33.47 52.42 -27.32
N ALA A 190 33.84 52.47 -26.04
CA ALA A 190 34.82 53.42 -25.50
C ALA A 190 36.29 53.03 -25.74
N ALA A 191 36.58 51.77 -26.09
CA ALA A 191 37.95 51.31 -26.33
C ALA A 191 38.59 52.06 -27.51
N ALA A 192 39.68 52.78 -27.25
CA ALA A 192 40.41 53.55 -28.26
C ALA A 192 41.26 52.65 -29.19
N ASP A 193 41.69 51.50 -28.67
CA ASP A 193 42.62 50.58 -29.36
C ASP A 193 41.92 49.62 -30.35
N LEU A 194 40.59 49.74 -30.49
CA LEU A 194 39.78 48.92 -31.39
C LEU A 194 39.33 49.73 -32.61
N THR A 195 39.54 49.15 -33.80
CA THR A 195 38.97 49.68 -35.06
C THR A 195 37.44 49.55 -35.08
N ALA A 196 36.78 50.33 -35.93
CA ALA A 196 35.32 50.25 -36.10
C ALA A 196 34.85 48.84 -36.52
N GLU A 197 35.63 48.13 -37.33
CA GLU A 197 35.33 46.77 -37.75
C GLU A 197 35.47 45.75 -36.61
N GLN A 198 36.49 45.90 -35.76
CA GLN A 198 36.65 45.09 -34.55
C GLN A 198 35.51 45.33 -33.55
N LYS A 199 35.13 46.58 -33.31
CA LYS A 199 34.00 46.93 -32.41
C LYS A 199 32.71 46.25 -32.86
N LYS A 200 32.39 46.35 -34.15
CA LYS A 200 31.23 45.66 -34.75
C LYS A 200 31.29 44.15 -34.56
N GLY A 201 32.49 43.56 -34.66
CA GLY A 201 32.71 42.14 -34.42
C GLY A 201 32.49 41.71 -32.96
N PHE A 202 32.84 42.56 -31.98
CA PHE A 202 32.54 42.31 -30.57
C PHE A 202 31.05 42.48 -30.26
N ASP A 203 30.44 43.57 -30.73
CA ASP A 203 29.01 43.83 -30.53
C ASP A 203 28.15 42.69 -31.09
N ALA A 204 28.49 42.14 -32.25
CA ALA A 204 27.76 41.03 -32.84
C ALA A 204 27.75 39.76 -31.96
N VAL A 205 28.86 39.46 -31.27
CA VAL A 205 28.95 38.29 -30.37
C VAL A 205 28.22 38.56 -29.06
N ILE A 206 28.33 39.79 -28.52
CA ILE A 206 27.57 40.21 -27.33
C ILE A 206 26.06 40.13 -27.60
N ASP A 207 25.59 40.67 -28.72
CA ASP A 207 24.18 40.63 -29.13
C ASP A 207 23.67 39.20 -29.28
N THR A 208 24.51 38.31 -29.84
CA THR A 208 24.15 36.90 -30.03
C THR A 208 24.05 36.19 -28.69
N TYR A 209 25.02 36.39 -27.79
CA TYR A 209 24.93 35.91 -26.41
C TYR A 209 23.67 36.42 -25.70
N GLN A 210 23.39 37.71 -25.78
CA GLN A 210 22.22 38.31 -25.10
C GLN A 210 20.90 37.75 -25.63
N ARG A 211 20.76 37.61 -26.97
CA ARG A 211 19.58 37.01 -27.59
C ARG A 211 19.39 35.55 -27.17
N SER A 212 20.44 34.72 -27.23
CA SER A 212 20.36 33.31 -26.84
C SER A 212 20.07 33.14 -25.35
N PHE A 213 20.67 33.96 -24.48
CA PHE A 213 20.36 33.98 -23.06
C PHE A 213 18.90 34.38 -22.80
N ALA A 214 18.42 35.46 -23.43
CA ALA A 214 17.05 35.92 -23.27
C ALA A 214 16.03 34.86 -23.72
N ALA A 215 16.25 34.21 -24.86
CA ALA A 215 15.38 33.14 -25.35
C ALA A 215 15.34 31.95 -24.37
N TYR A 216 16.49 31.56 -23.80
CA TYR A 216 16.57 30.48 -22.82
C TYR A 216 15.89 30.84 -21.48
N VAL A 217 16.03 32.09 -21.02
CA VAL A 217 15.35 32.62 -19.84
C VAL A 217 13.83 32.64 -20.06
N GLU A 218 13.36 33.16 -21.20
CA GLU A 218 11.94 33.23 -21.53
C GLU A 218 11.30 31.83 -21.58
N ALA A 219 11.97 30.87 -22.23
CA ALA A 219 11.50 29.49 -22.27
C ALA A 219 11.46 28.86 -20.87
N SER A 220 12.42 29.19 -19.99
CA SER A 220 12.43 28.72 -18.59
C SER A 220 11.28 29.31 -17.77
N ALA A 221 11.02 30.62 -17.91
CA ALA A 221 9.89 31.27 -17.26
C ALA A 221 8.54 30.71 -17.76
N LYS A 222 8.42 30.45 -19.07
CA LYS A 222 7.24 29.81 -19.65
C LYS A 222 7.03 28.40 -19.10
N ALA A 223 8.07 27.57 -19.06
CA ALA A 223 8.01 26.24 -18.47
C ALA A 223 7.52 26.29 -17.02
N LYS A 224 8.08 27.19 -16.19
CA LYS A 224 7.67 27.37 -14.79
C LYS A 224 6.18 27.72 -14.64
N LYS A 225 5.69 28.64 -15.47
CA LYS A 225 4.27 29.04 -15.47
C LYS A 225 3.35 27.89 -15.87
N VAL A 226 3.71 27.16 -16.94
CA VAL A 226 2.94 26.01 -17.42
C VAL A 226 2.93 24.88 -16.38
N THR A 227 4.08 24.58 -15.77
CA THR A 227 4.19 23.60 -14.68
C THR A 227 3.29 23.95 -13.51
N ALA A 228 3.24 25.21 -13.08
CA ALA A 228 2.38 25.63 -11.97
C ALA A 228 0.89 25.39 -12.27
N ALA A 229 0.41 25.82 -13.44
CA ALA A 229 -0.98 25.63 -13.86
C ALA A 229 -1.35 24.16 -14.07
N MET A 230 -0.42 23.37 -14.61
CA MET A 230 -0.57 21.93 -14.79
C MET A 230 -0.66 21.20 -13.43
N VAL A 231 0.22 21.52 -12.48
CA VAL A 231 0.22 20.92 -11.13
C VAL A 231 -1.05 21.28 -10.38
N GLU A 232 -1.58 22.49 -10.55
CA GLU A 232 -2.86 22.91 -9.98
C GLU A 232 -4.01 22.08 -10.55
N SER A 233 -4.07 21.91 -11.89
CA SER A 233 -5.07 21.05 -12.55
C SER A 233 -4.96 19.59 -12.09
N GLY A 234 -3.74 19.07 -11.96
CA GLY A 234 -3.48 17.72 -11.46
C GLY A 234 -3.89 17.52 -9.98
N ARG A 235 -3.87 18.57 -9.17
CA ARG A 235 -4.36 18.55 -7.78
C ARG A 235 -5.89 18.64 -7.70
N GLY A 236 -6.53 19.40 -8.58
CA GLY A 236 -7.99 19.53 -8.66
C GLY A 236 -8.71 18.22 -9.01
N LEU A 237 -8.05 17.38 -9.83
CA LEU A 237 -8.62 16.11 -10.30
C LEU A 237 -8.98 15.13 -9.18
N MET A 238 -8.14 15.03 -8.16
CA MET A 238 -8.28 14.02 -7.09
C MET A 238 -9.62 14.16 -6.33
N PRO A 239 -10.00 15.36 -5.82
CA PRO A 239 -11.30 15.58 -5.19
C PRO A 239 -12.52 15.14 -6.00
N HIS A 240 -12.48 15.27 -7.33
CA HIS A 240 -13.60 14.85 -8.18
C HIS A 240 -13.82 13.34 -8.08
N PHE A 241 -12.74 12.55 -8.18
CA PHE A 241 -12.83 11.09 -8.10
C PHE A 241 -13.21 10.62 -6.69
N GLU A 242 -12.67 11.26 -5.65
CA GLU A 242 -13.05 10.98 -4.26
C GLU A 242 -14.56 11.19 -4.02
N LYS A 243 -15.13 12.28 -4.55
CA LYS A 243 -16.58 12.54 -4.46
C LYS A 243 -17.41 11.51 -5.22
N ILE A 244 -16.99 11.15 -6.44
CA ILE A 244 -17.69 10.17 -7.27
C ILE A 244 -17.64 8.78 -6.59
N GLU A 245 -16.49 8.37 -6.09
CA GLU A 245 -16.30 7.13 -5.35
C GLU A 245 -17.16 7.10 -4.09
N ALA A 246 -17.11 8.15 -3.27
CA ALA A 246 -17.91 8.27 -2.06
C ALA A 246 -19.42 8.21 -2.35
N PHE A 247 -19.87 8.86 -3.43
CA PHE A 247 -21.27 8.81 -3.85
C PHE A 247 -21.72 7.39 -4.20
N TYR A 248 -20.94 6.66 -5.02
CA TYR A 248 -21.31 5.30 -5.41
C TYR A 248 -21.13 4.28 -4.29
N ALA A 249 -20.15 4.45 -3.41
CA ALA A 249 -20.01 3.66 -2.19
C ALA A 249 -21.22 3.84 -1.27
N ALA A 250 -21.67 5.08 -1.04
CA ALA A 250 -22.87 5.37 -0.25
C ALA A 250 -24.14 4.79 -0.90
N ARG A 251 -24.25 4.88 -2.23
CA ARG A 251 -25.39 4.31 -2.98
C ARG A 251 -25.42 2.79 -2.91
N ARG A 252 -24.26 2.13 -3.01
CA ARG A 252 -24.09 0.68 -2.84
C ARG A 252 -24.52 0.26 -1.43
N ALA A 253 -24.03 0.94 -0.39
CA ALA A 253 -24.37 0.65 1.00
C ALA A 253 -25.89 0.84 1.27
N SER A 254 -26.48 1.91 0.74
CA SER A 254 -27.92 2.17 0.85
C SER A 254 -28.77 1.08 0.19
N ILE A 255 -28.36 0.61 -0.99
CA ILE A 255 -29.07 -0.46 -1.69
C ILE A 255 -28.91 -1.79 -0.96
N GLN A 256 -27.72 -2.10 -0.45
CA GLN A 256 -27.49 -3.30 0.34
C GLN A 256 -28.37 -3.31 1.59
N ALA A 257 -28.43 -2.20 2.34
CA ALA A 257 -29.32 -2.06 3.49
C ALA A 257 -30.80 -2.19 3.12
N THR A 258 -31.21 -1.64 1.97
CA THR A 258 -32.60 -1.75 1.48
C THR A 258 -32.94 -3.18 1.09
N VAL A 259 -32.01 -3.91 0.48
CA VAL A 259 -32.18 -5.32 0.10
C VAL A 259 -32.27 -6.21 1.34
N GLU A 260 -31.41 -5.98 2.33
CA GLU A 260 -31.46 -6.70 3.62
C GLU A 260 -32.78 -6.44 4.34
N ALA A 261 -33.22 -5.17 4.45
CA ALA A 261 -34.50 -4.82 5.03
C ALA A 261 -35.69 -5.44 4.28
N ALA A 262 -35.64 -5.45 2.93
CA ALA A 262 -36.66 -6.10 2.12
C ALA A 262 -36.68 -7.62 2.32
N GLN A 263 -35.52 -8.28 2.45
CA GLN A 263 -35.44 -9.71 2.76
C GLN A 263 -36.03 -10.03 4.13
N ILE A 264 -35.68 -9.27 5.17
CA ILE A 264 -36.25 -9.43 6.51
C ILE A 264 -37.76 -9.23 6.46
N GLY A 265 -38.24 -8.22 5.73
CA GLY A 265 -39.67 -7.97 5.53
C GLY A 265 -40.41 -9.14 4.85
N VAL A 266 -39.85 -9.70 3.77
CA VAL A 266 -40.40 -10.87 3.09
C VAL A 266 -40.42 -12.10 4.00
N GLN A 267 -39.35 -12.34 4.77
CA GLN A 267 -39.27 -13.46 5.71
C GLN A 267 -40.26 -13.32 6.87
N ALA A 268 -40.38 -12.11 7.44
CA ALA A 268 -41.34 -11.83 8.51
C ALA A 268 -42.79 -12.00 8.02
N ALA A 269 -43.11 -11.47 6.84
CA ALA A 269 -44.43 -11.62 6.22
C ALA A 269 -44.76 -13.09 5.91
N LEU A 270 -43.78 -13.85 5.40
CA LEU A 270 -43.93 -15.29 5.16
C LEU A 270 -44.13 -16.06 6.46
N GLY A 271 -43.31 -15.78 7.49
CA GLY A 271 -43.43 -16.39 8.81
C GLY A 271 -44.80 -16.12 9.44
N LEU A 272 -45.29 -14.89 9.37
CA LEU A 272 -46.63 -14.52 9.83
C LEU A 272 -47.72 -15.23 9.02
N ALA A 273 -47.61 -15.28 7.70
CA ALA A 273 -48.59 -15.96 6.84
C ALA A 273 -48.65 -17.47 7.15
N VAL A 274 -47.49 -18.12 7.28
CA VAL A 274 -47.38 -19.54 7.67
C VAL A 274 -47.98 -19.76 9.06
N LEU A 275 -47.67 -18.90 10.03
CA LEU A 275 -48.23 -18.97 11.39
C LEU A 275 -49.76 -18.87 11.37
N LEU A 276 -50.32 -17.90 10.63
CA LEU A 276 -51.76 -17.71 10.51
C LEU A 276 -52.44 -18.93 9.84
N VAL A 277 -51.86 -19.48 8.78
CA VAL A 277 -52.38 -20.69 8.11
C VAL A 277 -52.30 -21.91 9.02
N VAL A 278 -51.20 -22.09 9.76
CA VAL A 278 -51.03 -23.19 10.74
C VAL A 278 -52.04 -23.06 11.88
N LEU A 279 -52.19 -21.87 12.47
CA LEU A 279 -53.19 -21.63 13.52
C LEU A 279 -54.62 -21.89 13.01
N TRP A 280 -54.92 -21.51 11.77
CA TRP A 280 -56.20 -21.80 11.13
C TRP A 280 -56.42 -23.31 10.89
N ILE A 281 -55.37 -24.05 10.52
CA ILE A 281 -55.41 -25.52 10.40
C ILE A 281 -55.65 -26.18 11.76
N ILE A 282 -54.84 -25.83 12.77
CA ILE A 282 -54.94 -26.36 14.14
C ILE A 282 -56.35 -26.12 14.67
N ARG A 283 -56.84 -24.87 14.63
CA ARG A 283 -58.16 -24.52 15.15
C ARG A 283 -59.29 -25.30 14.47
N GLY A 284 -59.16 -25.59 13.17
CA GLY A 284 -60.13 -26.42 12.44
C GLY A 284 -60.09 -27.91 12.79
N ILE A 285 -58.90 -28.46 13.01
CA ILE A 285 -58.70 -29.88 13.38
C ILE A 285 -59.11 -30.11 14.84
N THR A 286 -58.59 -29.31 15.78
CA THR A 286 -58.83 -29.48 17.22
C THR A 286 -60.30 -29.33 17.57
N GLY A 287 -61.02 -28.40 16.92
CA GLY A 287 -62.47 -28.26 17.11
C GLY A 287 -63.25 -29.50 16.69
N SER A 288 -62.93 -30.07 15.53
CA SER A 288 -63.59 -31.26 15.00
C SER A 288 -63.26 -32.52 15.82
N LEU A 289 -62.00 -32.70 16.24
CA LEU A 289 -61.58 -33.80 17.11
C LEU A 289 -62.20 -33.72 18.49
N THR A 290 -62.24 -32.53 19.10
CA THR A 290 -62.85 -32.36 20.44
C THR A 290 -64.34 -32.66 20.41
N ALA A 291 -65.03 -32.26 19.34
CA ALA A 291 -66.45 -32.57 19.16
C ALA A 291 -66.71 -34.08 19.03
N LEU A 292 -65.91 -34.79 18.20
CA LEU A 292 -66.00 -36.25 18.09
C LEU A 292 -65.62 -36.97 19.39
N GLY A 293 -64.60 -36.50 20.11
CA GLY A 293 -64.21 -37.04 21.41
C GLY A 293 -65.31 -36.85 22.47
N SER A 294 -66.00 -35.71 22.47
CA SER A 294 -67.14 -35.47 23.36
C SER A 294 -68.33 -36.36 23.03
N TYR A 295 -68.58 -36.63 21.74
CA TYR A 295 -69.62 -37.55 21.28
C TYR A 295 -69.31 -38.99 21.72
N SER A 296 -68.08 -39.46 21.47
CA SER A 296 -67.60 -40.78 21.91
C SER A 296 -67.75 -40.98 23.43
N LYS A 297 -67.43 -39.97 24.25
CA LYS A 297 -67.65 -40.02 25.72
C LYS A 297 -69.12 -40.15 26.12
N LYS A 298 -70.06 -39.50 25.43
CA LYS A 298 -71.50 -39.59 25.72
C LYS A 298 -72.05 -40.99 25.42
N VAL A 299 -71.65 -41.55 24.28
CA VAL A 299 -71.99 -42.92 23.89
C VAL A 299 -71.44 -43.92 24.92
N ALA A 300 -70.19 -43.74 25.37
CA ALA A 300 -69.58 -44.59 26.40
C ALA A 300 -70.28 -44.51 27.77
N SER A 301 -70.92 -43.38 28.09
CA SER A 301 -71.73 -43.23 29.32
C SER A 301 -73.15 -43.81 29.23
N GLY A 302 -73.47 -44.52 28.15
CA GLY A 302 -74.76 -45.22 27.96
C GLY A 302 -75.84 -44.41 27.24
N ASP A 303 -75.56 -43.16 26.84
CA ASP A 303 -76.46 -42.37 26.01
C ASP A 303 -76.23 -42.69 24.52
N LEU A 304 -76.81 -43.78 24.06
CA LEU A 304 -76.74 -44.18 22.65
C LEU A 304 -77.55 -43.26 21.73
N ASN A 305 -78.44 -42.41 22.27
CA ASN A 305 -79.23 -41.47 21.47
C ASN A 305 -78.53 -40.12 21.25
N ALA A 306 -77.36 -39.92 21.85
CA ALA A 306 -76.52 -38.77 21.58
C ALA A 306 -76.22 -38.64 20.07
N ARG A 307 -76.16 -37.41 19.57
CA ARG A 307 -75.72 -37.09 18.21
C ARG A 307 -74.46 -36.23 18.26
N PRO A 308 -73.52 -36.39 17.32
CA PRO A 308 -72.35 -35.52 17.24
C PRO A 308 -72.78 -34.09 16.88
N VAL A 309 -72.54 -33.14 17.79
CA VAL A 309 -72.87 -31.72 17.61
C VAL A 309 -71.60 -30.97 17.25
N GLY A 310 -71.56 -30.40 16.04
CA GLY A 310 -70.40 -29.67 15.54
C GLY A 310 -70.42 -29.52 14.03
N ARG A 311 -69.50 -28.71 13.51
CA ARG A 311 -69.31 -28.55 12.07
C ARG A 311 -68.20 -29.50 11.62
N PHE A 312 -68.58 -30.53 10.87
CA PHE A 312 -67.65 -31.53 10.34
C PHE A 312 -67.59 -31.37 8.83
N GLU A 313 -66.40 -31.12 8.28
CA GLU A 313 -66.18 -30.97 6.84
C GLU A 313 -65.20 -32.04 6.33
N ALA A 314 -65.41 -32.49 5.09
CA ALA A 314 -64.54 -33.43 4.36
C ALA A 314 -64.18 -34.69 5.17
N GLU A 315 -62.91 -34.90 5.50
CA GLU A 315 -62.42 -36.12 6.15
C GLU A 315 -63.03 -36.33 7.56
N PHE A 316 -63.36 -35.24 8.27
CA PHE A 316 -64.03 -35.33 9.58
C PHE A 316 -65.53 -35.58 9.47
N ALA A 317 -66.16 -35.25 8.34
CA ALA A 317 -67.55 -35.62 8.08
C ALA A 317 -67.66 -37.13 7.84
N ALA A 318 -66.76 -37.70 7.04
CA ALA A 318 -66.66 -39.14 6.85
C ALA A 318 -66.42 -39.87 8.19
N LEU A 319 -65.46 -39.40 9.00
CA LEU A 319 -65.19 -40.00 10.31
C LEU A 319 -66.37 -39.92 11.29
N ARG A 320 -67.14 -38.82 11.27
CA ARG A 320 -68.38 -38.70 12.04
C ARG A 320 -69.40 -39.74 11.59
N ASP A 321 -69.59 -39.89 10.28
CA ASP A 321 -70.57 -40.80 9.71
C ASP A 321 -70.21 -42.26 10.00
N ASP A 322 -68.93 -42.62 9.93
CA ASP A 322 -68.42 -43.94 10.31
C ASP A 322 -68.68 -44.25 11.80
N ILE A 323 -68.36 -43.31 12.70
CA ILE A 323 -68.60 -43.48 14.15
C ILE A 323 -70.11 -43.55 14.46
N THR A 324 -70.95 -42.78 13.76
CA THR A 324 -72.40 -42.81 13.95
C THR A 324 -72.99 -44.15 13.48
N THR A 325 -72.55 -44.64 12.32
CA THR A 325 -72.95 -45.95 11.78
C THR A 325 -72.57 -47.08 12.74
N MET A 326 -71.38 -47.03 13.34
CA MET A 326 -70.95 -47.99 14.36
C MET A 326 -71.85 -47.98 15.61
N VAL A 327 -72.33 -46.81 16.05
CA VAL A 327 -73.25 -46.69 17.19
C VAL A 327 -74.66 -47.19 16.84
N ASP A 328 -75.11 -46.97 15.60
CA ASP A 328 -76.38 -47.52 15.12
C ASP A 328 -76.33 -49.06 14.99
N ASP A 329 -75.22 -49.63 14.53
CA ASP A 329 -74.97 -51.08 14.55
C ASP A 329 -74.95 -51.64 15.97
N LEU A 330 -74.38 -50.90 16.94
CA LEU A 330 -74.38 -51.28 18.35
C LEU A 330 -75.80 -51.33 18.93
N LYS A 331 -76.66 -50.37 18.58
CA LYS A 331 -78.09 -50.38 18.96
C LYS A 331 -78.81 -51.60 18.39
N GLU A 332 -78.56 -51.94 17.14
CA GLU A 332 -79.20 -53.10 16.50
C GLU A 332 -78.70 -54.43 17.11
N LYS A 333 -77.41 -54.53 17.47
CA LYS A 333 -76.88 -55.70 18.19
C LYS A 333 -77.39 -55.82 19.62
N MET A 334 -77.58 -54.73 20.35
CA MET A 334 -78.21 -54.76 21.68
C MET A 334 -79.68 -55.19 21.58
N ARG A 335 -80.39 -54.78 20.51
CA ARG A 335 -81.76 -55.23 20.21
C ARG A 335 -81.83 -56.73 19.88
N GLN A 336 -80.78 -57.31 19.29
CA GLN A 336 -80.66 -58.76 19.06
C GLN A 336 -80.36 -59.58 20.33
N VAL A 337 -79.85 -58.96 21.39
CA VAL A 337 -79.62 -59.62 22.70
C VAL A 337 -80.92 -59.68 23.52
N GLU A 338 -81.83 -58.72 23.36
CA GLU A 338 -83.13 -58.71 24.04
C GLU A 338 -84.13 -59.76 23.52
N GLU A 339 -83.95 -60.31 22.32
CA GLU A 339 -84.84 -61.35 21.75
C GLU A 339 -84.40 -62.81 22.03
N LYS A 340 -83.34 -63.05 22.82
CA LYS A 340 -82.83 -64.41 23.10
C LYS A 340 -82.54 -64.77 24.56
N GLN A 341 -83.14 -64.09 25.52
CA GLN A 341 -83.07 -64.48 26.94
C GLN A 341 -84.44 -64.45 27.64
N ALA A 342 -85.39 -65.19 27.10
CA ALA A 342 -86.64 -65.52 27.78
C ALA A 342 -86.91 -67.04 27.79
N GLU A 343 -85.90 -67.86 28.06
CA GLU A 343 -86.11 -69.28 28.40
C GLU A 343 -84.93 -69.87 29.18
N ALA A 344 -84.75 -69.44 30.42
CA ALA A 344 -84.03 -70.21 31.45
C ALA A 344 -84.36 -69.66 32.85
N ALA A 345 -85.66 -69.60 33.16
CA ALA A 345 -86.07 -69.45 34.55
C ALA A 345 -85.81 -70.77 35.27
N ARG A 346 -84.92 -70.67 36.27
CA ARG A 346 -84.78 -71.57 37.42
C ARG A 346 -83.99 -72.84 37.19
N GLN A 347 -82.69 -72.75 37.48
CA GLN A 347 -82.10 -73.53 38.59
C GLN A 347 -80.71 -73.00 38.90
N ALA A 348 -80.60 -72.15 39.92
CA ALA A 348 -79.61 -72.25 40.99
C ALA A 348 -79.69 -70.98 41.83
N GLN A 349 -80.57 -71.06 42.81
CA GLN A 349 -80.45 -70.33 44.06
C GLN A 349 -78.99 -70.40 44.55
N ALA A 350 -78.35 -69.25 44.74
CA ALA A 350 -77.69 -68.87 46.00
C ALA A 350 -76.79 -67.66 45.80
N ALA A 351 -77.06 -66.61 46.58
CA ALA A 351 -76.18 -65.48 46.91
C ALA A 351 -75.73 -64.65 45.68
N GLU A 352 -75.96 -63.34 45.59
CA GLU A 352 -75.26 -62.37 46.45
C GLU A 352 -75.73 -60.92 46.17
N ASP A 353 -76.89 -60.72 45.56
CA ASP A 353 -77.30 -59.41 45.01
C ASP A 353 -77.86 -58.41 46.03
N ALA A 354 -77.50 -58.53 47.31
CA ALA A 354 -77.75 -57.48 48.30
C ALA A 354 -76.49 -57.00 49.04
N MET A 355 -75.29 -57.47 48.65
CA MET A 355 -74.03 -57.14 49.34
C MET A 355 -73.02 -56.36 48.48
N HIS A 356 -73.17 -56.32 47.15
CA HIS A 356 -72.19 -55.76 46.21
C HIS A 356 -72.18 -54.23 46.04
N ALA A 357 -73.09 -53.47 46.66
CA ALA A 357 -73.05 -52.00 46.61
C ALA A 357 -72.06 -51.37 47.60
N THR A 358 -71.68 -52.12 48.64
CA THR A 358 -70.65 -51.74 49.62
C THR A 358 -69.31 -52.45 49.37
N MET A 359 -69.31 -53.69 48.85
CA MET A 359 -68.08 -54.39 48.46
C MET A 359 -67.43 -53.84 47.19
N ARG A 360 -68.18 -53.38 46.17
CA ARG A 360 -67.57 -52.65 45.04
C ARG A 360 -66.94 -51.34 45.45
N LYS A 361 -67.49 -50.65 46.46
CA LYS A 361 -66.86 -49.44 47.01
C LYS A 361 -65.61 -49.77 47.83
N GLU A 362 -65.56 -50.88 48.56
CA GLU A 362 -64.32 -51.31 49.25
C GLU A 362 -63.28 -51.90 48.28
N GLU A 363 -63.68 -52.60 47.23
CA GLU A 363 -62.82 -53.15 46.19
C GLU A 363 -62.30 -52.05 45.23
N GLU A 364 -63.13 -51.06 44.87
CA GLU A 364 -62.69 -49.83 44.19
C GLU A 364 -61.78 -48.97 45.08
N LEU A 365 -62.04 -48.91 46.40
CA LEU A 365 -61.17 -48.19 47.33
C LEU A 365 -59.84 -48.94 47.53
N ALA A 366 -59.85 -50.27 47.61
CA ALA A 366 -58.66 -51.10 47.68
C ALA A 366 -57.85 -51.05 46.38
N GLU A 367 -58.50 -51.11 45.21
CA GLU A 367 -57.84 -50.89 43.92
C GLU A 367 -57.31 -49.46 43.79
N SER A 368 -58.06 -48.46 44.26
CA SER A 368 -57.63 -47.06 44.28
C SER A 368 -56.42 -46.86 45.18
N LEU A 369 -56.40 -47.47 46.38
CA LEU A 369 -55.26 -47.44 47.30
C LEU A 369 -54.04 -48.17 46.70
N THR A 370 -54.26 -49.32 46.04
CA THR A 370 -53.19 -50.05 45.34
C THR A 370 -52.62 -49.23 44.18
N ARG A 371 -53.48 -48.57 43.39
CA ARG A 371 -53.06 -47.62 42.34
C ARG A 371 -52.34 -46.41 42.92
N MET A 372 -52.79 -45.89 44.06
CA MET A 372 -52.21 -44.74 44.74
C MET A 372 -50.83 -45.08 45.32
N GLN A 373 -50.64 -46.28 45.88
CA GLN A 373 -49.33 -46.81 46.26
C GLN A 373 -48.42 -47.00 45.04
N ALA A 374 -48.90 -47.58 43.94
CA ALA A 374 -48.11 -47.74 42.71
C ALA A 374 -47.72 -46.39 42.09
N VAL A 375 -48.59 -45.37 42.17
CA VAL A 375 -48.28 -43.99 41.77
C VAL A 375 -47.27 -43.34 42.72
N ALA A 376 -47.40 -43.57 44.03
CA ALA A 376 -46.48 -43.08 45.04
C ALA A 376 -45.07 -43.67 44.85
N GLU A 377 -44.94 -44.97 44.61
CA GLU A 377 -43.65 -45.62 44.31
C GLU A 377 -43.01 -45.09 43.02
N ARG A 378 -43.80 -44.90 41.96
CA ARG A 378 -43.28 -44.29 40.72
C ARG A 378 -42.87 -42.84 40.93
N ALA A 379 -43.62 -42.08 41.70
CA ALA A 379 -43.28 -40.70 42.04
C ALA A 379 -42.00 -40.63 42.90
N ASP A 380 -41.78 -41.62 43.76
CA ASP A 380 -40.59 -41.76 44.61
C ASP A 380 -39.34 -42.02 43.76
N ASP A 381 -39.43 -42.97 42.81
CA ASP A 381 -38.37 -43.22 41.84
C ASP A 381 -38.06 -41.97 40.99
N ILE A 382 -39.10 -41.27 40.53
CA ILE A 382 -38.94 -40.02 39.76
C ILE A 382 -38.25 -38.94 40.62
N SER A 383 -38.64 -38.78 41.89
CA SER A 383 -38.01 -37.84 42.83
C SER A 383 -36.54 -38.17 43.04
N HIS A 384 -36.19 -39.43 43.30
CA HIS A 384 -34.80 -39.85 43.47
C HIS A 384 -33.95 -39.63 42.21
N ARG A 385 -34.49 -39.96 41.04
CA ARG A 385 -33.80 -39.71 39.75
C ARG A 385 -33.64 -38.22 39.46
N LEU A 386 -34.63 -37.39 39.83
CA LEU A 386 -34.57 -35.94 39.68
C LEU A 386 -33.52 -35.32 40.60
N SER A 387 -33.44 -35.78 41.85
CA SER A 387 -32.40 -35.38 42.81
C SER A 387 -31.00 -35.75 42.30
N GLY A 388 -30.81 -36.99 41.80
CA GLY A 388 -29.57 -37.43 41.19
C GLY A 388 -29.16 -36.58 39.98
N ALA A 389 -30.09 -36.30 39.07
CA ALA A 389 -29.85 -35.43 37.91
C ALA A 389 -29.52 -33.98 38.31
N ALA A 390 -30.15 -33.45 39.36
CA ALA A 390 -29.86 -32.11 39.88
C ALA A 390 -28.45 -32.04 40.50
N GLN A 391 -28.02 -33.08 41.22
CA GLN A 391 -26.67 -33.19 41.78
C GLN A 391 -25.59 -33.23 40.69
N GLU A 392 -25.83 -34.03 39.64
CA GLU A 392 -24.94 -34.14 38.48
C GLU A 392 -24.85 -32.80 37.72
N LEU A 393 -25.99 -32.15 37.49
CA LEU A 393 -26.06 -30.82 36.88
C LEU A 393 -25.30 -29.77 37.71
N SER A 394 -25.42 -29.81 39.03
CA SER A 394 -24.68 -28.91 39.93
C SER A 394 -23.16 -29.13 39.82
N SER A 395 -22.71 -30.39 39.76
CA SER A 395 -21.29 -30.72 39.57
C SER A 395 -20.76 -30.21 38.23
N GLN A 396 -21.52 -30.44 37.15
CA GLN A 396 -21.16 -30.00 35.79
C GLN A 396 -21.17 -28.47 35.66
N THR A 397 -22.07 -27.79 36.38
CA THR A 397 -22.10 -26.33 36.48
C THR A 397 -20.88 -25.78 37.21
N ALA A 398 -20.46 -26.40 38.32
CA ALA A 398 -19.24 -26.01 39.04
C ALA A 398 -17.97 -26.18 38.18
N GLN A 399 -17.88 -27.26 37.41
CA GLN A 399 -16.80 -27.46 36.44
C GLN A 399 -16.82 -26.37 35.34
N SER A 400 -18.00 -26.04 34.83
CA SER A 400 -18.18 -24.99 33.82
C SER A 400 -17.76 -23.63 34.36
N ALA A 401 -18.12 -23.31 35.62
CA ALA A 401 -17.69 -22.08 36.30
C ALA A 401 -16.15 -21.96 36.34
N ALA A 402 -15.46 -23.05 36.71
CA ALA A 402 -13.99 -23.07 36.74
C ALA A 402 -13.38 -22.91 35.34
N GLY A 403 -14.01 -23.48 34.31
CA GLY A 403 -13.62 -23.33 32.92
C GLY A 403 -13.76 -21.89 32.41
N VAL A 404 -14.86 -21.22 32.75
CA VAL A 404 -15.11 -19.81 32.38
C VAL A 404 -14.09 -18.88 33.06
N GLU A 405 -13.75 -19.10 34.33
CA GLU A 405 -12.72 -18.29 35.00
C GLU A 405 -11.32 -18.49 34.40
N LEU A 406 -10.99 -19.72 33.97
CA LEU A 406 -9.75 -19.96 33.24
C LEU A 406 -9.76 -19.25 31.88
N GLN A 407 -10.88 -19.29 31.16
CA GLN A 407 -11.03 -18.60 29.88
C GLN A 407 -10.86 -17.08 30.06
N ARG A 408 -11.47 -16.48 31.10
CA ARG A 408 -11.32 -15.04 31.40
C ARG A 408 -9.86 -14.63 31.60
N ARG A 409 -9.10 -15.41 32.37
CA ARG A 409 -7.65 -15.18 32.56
C ARG A 409 -6.86 -15.29 31.25
N ARG A 410 -7.17 -16.26 30.39
CA ARG A 410 -6.52 -16.41 29.08
C ARG A 410 -6.83 -15.25 28.14
N VAL A 411 -8.06 -14.73 28.19
CA VAL A 411 -8.48 -13.55 27.43
C VAL A 411 -7.66 -12.33 27.87
N ASP A 412 -7.54 -12.08 29.18
CA ASP A 412 -6.74 -10.96 29.73
C ASP A 412 -5.25 -11.06 29.34
N GLU A 413 -4.66 -12.25 29.45
CA GLU A 413 -3.27 -12.53 29.02
C GLU A 413 -3.08 -12.25 27.52
N THR A 414 -4.01 -12.72 26.69
CA THR A 414 -3.94 -12.54 25.23
C THR A 414 -4.13 -11.08 24.84
N ALA A 415 -5.06 -10.37 25.51
CA ALA A 415 -5.28 -8.94 25.31
C ALA A 415 -4.00 -8.14 25.58
N THR A 416 -3.30 -8.47 26.67
CA THR A 416 -2.02 -7.84 27.02
C THR A 416 -0.95 -8.12 25.96
N ALA A 417 -0.82 -9.37 25.51
CA ALA A 417 0.14 -9.76 24.48
C ALA A 417 -0.12 -9.06 23.14
N VAL A 418 -1.39 -8.91 22.75
CA VAL A 418 -1.79 -8.17 21.53
C VAL A 418 -1.50 -6.68 21.67
N GLY A 419 -1.72 -6.10 22.86
CA GLY A 419 -1.34 -4.72 23.15
C GLY A 419 0.17 -4.49 23.00
N GLN A 420 1.00 -5.39 23.53
CA GLN A 420 2.46 -5.34 23.36
C GLN A 420 2.87 -5.52 21.89
N MET A 421 2.24 -6.46 21.18
CA MET A 421 2.48 -6.69 19.76
C MET A 421 2.20 -5.43 18.92
N ASN A 422 1.12 -4.70 19.22
CA ASN A 422 0.80 -3.45 18.52
C ASN A 422 1.89 -2.38 18.74
N ALA A 423 2.39 -2.25 19.97
CA ALA A 423 3.51 -1.35 20.26
C ALA A 423 4.77 -1.70 19.45
N THR A 424 5.11 -2.98 19.36
CA THR A 424 6.27 -3.45 18.56
C THR A 424 6.07 -3.21 17.06
N ILE A 425 4.84 -3.41 16.54
CA ILE A 425 4.53 -3.13 15.12
C ILE A 425 4.77 -1.64 14.80
N LEU A 426 4.31 -0.73 15.66
CA LEU A 426 4.53 0.71 15.49
C LEU A 426 6.02 1.07 15.53
N GLU A 427 6.80 0.43 16.41
CA GLU A 427 8.24 0.62 16.49
C GLU A 427 8.97 0.10 15.23
N ILE A 428 8.53 -1.04 14.67
CA ILE A 428 9.04 -1.57 13.41
C ILE A 428 8.75 -0.60 12.26
N ALA A 429 7.53 -0.06 12.17
CA ALA A 429 7.17 0.91 11.14
C ALA A 429 8.02 2.19 11.24
N ALA A 430 8.24 2.71 12.45
CA ALA A 430 9.10 3.87 12.68
C ALA A 430 10.57 3.60 12.34
N SER A 431 11.06 2.40 12.70
CA SER A 431 12.42 1.95 12.39
C SER A 431 12.63 1.78 10.89
N ALA A 432 11.64 1.22 10.18
CA ALA A 432 11.62 1.14 8.73
C ALA A 432 11.70 2.53 8.10
N GLY A 433 10.86 3.48 8.54
CA GLY A 433 10.93 4.87 8.04
C GLY A 433 12.32 5.50 8.21
N SER A 434 12.94 5.30 9.37
CA SER A 434 14.30 5.80 9.65
C SER A 434 15.36 5.12 8.79
N ALA A 435 15.26 3.81 8.58
CA ALA A 435 16.17 3.05 7.73
C ALA A 435 16.06 3.47 6.25
N ALA A 436 14.85 3.74 5.76
CA ALA A 436 14.63 4.24 4.40
C ALA A 436 15.31 5.61 4.21
N GLN A 437 15.17 6.51 5.19
CA GLN A 437 15.83 7.81 5.15
C GLN A 437 17.37 7.69 5.18
N ALA A 438 17.91 6.77 5.97
CA ALA A 438 19.34 6.50 6.01
C ALA A 438 19.86 5.93 4.67
N ALA A 439 19.09 5.04 4.03
CA ALA A 439 19.40 4.52 2.70
C ALA A 439 19.41 5.64 1.65
N MET A 440 18.40 6.52 1.63
CA MET A 440 18.37 7.68 0.74
C MET A 440 19.57 8.62 0.96
N THR A 441 19.92 8.91 2.21
CA THR A 441 21.08 9.75 2.54
C THR A 441 22.39 9.09 2.07
N THR A 442 22.52 7.78 2.24
CA THR A 442 23.68 7.00 1.78
C THR A 442 23.81 7.06 0.26
N ARG A 443 22.69 6.93 -0.44
CA ARG A 443 22.61 7.04 -1.90
C ARG A 443 23.07 8.42 -2.38
N ASP A 444 22.57 9.50 -1.78
CA ASP A 444 22.92 10.86 -2.17
C ASP A 444 24.41 11.16 -1.92
N ASN A 445 24.95 10.68 -0.80
CA ASN A 445 26.38 10.75 -0.49
C ASN A 445 27.21 9.97 -1.51
N ALA A 446 26.77 8.77 -1.89
CA ALA A 446 27.45 7.95 -2.90
C ALA A 446 27.41 8.61 -4.29
N VAL A 447 26.27 9.16 -4.71
CA VAL A 447 26.17 9.92 -5.98
C VAL A 447 27.12 11.12 -5.98
N THR A 448 27.15 11.87 -4.87
CA THR A 448 28.09 12.99 -4.72
C THR A 448 29.55 12.51 -4.77
N GLY A 449 29.87 11.41 -4.08
CA GLY A 449 31.20 10.81 -4.09
C GLY A 449 31.63 10.33 -5.48
N ALA A 450 30.72 9.73 -6.25
CA ALA A 450 30.98 9.31 -7.63
C ALA A 450 31.33 10.51 -8.52
N GLU A 451 30.65 11.65 -8.34
CA GLU A 451 30.96 12.87 -9.07
C GLU A 451 32.35 13.42 -8.71
N VAL A 452 32.73 13.41 -7.42
CA VAL A 452 34.08 13.82 -7.00
C VAL A 452 35.15 12.93 -7.63
N VAL A 453 34.94 11.61 -7.65
CA VAL A 453 35.88 10.66 -8.28
C VAL A 453 35.97 10.89 -9.79
N ARG A 454 34.85 11.19 -10.45
CA ARG A 454 34.82 11.54 -11.89
C ARG A 454 35.63 12.81 -12.16
N GLN A 455 35.49 13.84 -11.33
CA GLN A 455 36.27 15.08 -11.44
C GLN A 455 37.77 14.85 -11.18
N ALA A 456 38.12 13.99 -10.22
CA ALA A 456 39.49 13.58 -9.97
C ALA A 456 40.09 12.88 -11.19
N GLY A 457 39.36 11.95 -11.83
CA GLY A 457 39.77 11.30 -13.07
C GLY A 457 40.02 12.29 -14.21
N ALA A 458 39.12 13.26 -14.41
CA ALA A 458 39.31 14.31 -15.42
C ALA A 458 40.56 15.18 -15.16
N SER A 459 40.83 15.47 -13.88
CA SER A 459 42.03 16.20 -13.46
C SER A 459 43.30 15.39 -13.74
N MET A 460 43.28 14.07 -13.51
CA MET A 460 44.40 13.18 -13.82
C MET A 460 44.70 13.14 -15.33
N VAL A 461 43.67 13.11 -16.18
CA VAL A 461 43.85 13.21 -17.65
C VAL A 461 44.54 14.53 -18.02
N THR A 462 44.18 15.64 -17.38
CA THR A 462 44.81 16.94 -17.60
C THR A 462 46.28 16.93 -17.19
N VAL A 463 46.61 16.40 -16.01
CA VAL A 463 47.98 16.28 -15.51
C VAL A 463 48.84 15.38 -16.42
N ASN A 464 48.26 14.29 -16.94
CA ASN A 464 48.93 13.41 -17.90
C ASN A 464 49.30 14.17 -19.19
N GLY A 465 48.39 15.01 -19.69
CA GLY A 465 48.65 15.89 -20.83
C GLY A 465 49.81 16.85 -20.59
N ILE A 466 49.81 17.55 -19.45
CA ILE A 466 50.90 18.48 -19.07
C ILE A 466 52.24 17.75 -18.94
N ALA A 467 52.28 16.57 -18.32
CA ALA A 467 53.51 15.79 -18.19
C ALA A 467 54.06 15.33 -19.54
N THR A 468 53.16 14.99 -20.48
CA THR A 468 53.53 14.61 -21.85
C THR A 468 54.08 15.80 -22.64
N GLU A 469 53.47 16.98 -22.50
CA GLU A 469 53.95 18.23 -23.12
C GLU A 469 55.33 18.61 -22.57
N LEU A 470 55.51 18.64 -21.25
CA LEU A 470 56.80 18.91 -20.61
C LEU A 470 57.90 17.93 -21.02
N LYS A 471 57.55 16.65 -21.23
CA LYS A 471 58.48 15.66 -21.78
C LYS A 471 58.93 16.05 -23.19
N GLY A 472 58.01 16.52 -24.03
CA GLY A 472 58.29 17.04 -25.36
C GLY A 472 59.21 18.26 -25.34
N ASP A 473 58.91 19.25 -24.49
CA ASP A 473 59.70 20.47 -24.33
C ASP A 473 61.13 20.17 -23.86
N MET A 474 61.30 19.23 -22.93
CA MET A 474 62.64 18.79 -22.50
C MET A 474 63.39 18.06 -23.63
N GLY A 475 62.68 17.33 -24.48
CA GLY A 475 63.23 16.75 -25.70
C GLY A 475 63.77 17.82 -26.65
N HIS A 476 62.98 18.87 -26.89
CA HIS A 476 63.38 20.01 -27.72
C HIS A 476 64.57 20.77 -27.11
N LEU A 477 64.55 21.04 -25.80
CA LEU A 477 65.68 21.67 -25.09
C LEU A 477 66.97 20.84 -25.23
N GLY A 478 66.86 19.51 -25.17
CA GLY A 478 68.00 18.61 -25.41
C GLY A 478 68.58 18.75 -26.81
N GLN A 479 67.73 18.86 -27.84
CA GLN A 479 68.13 19.08 -29.24
C GLN A 479 68.78 20.45 -29.46
N GLU A 480 68.21 21.50 -28.87
CA GLU A 480 68.80 22.86 -28.91
C GLU A 480 70.17 22.89 -28.24
N ALA A 481 70.29 22.30 -27.05
CA ALA A 481 71.57 22.19 -26.36
C ALA A 481 72.61 21.40 -27.19
N GLN A 482 72.20 20.33 -27.89
CA GLN A 482 73.06 19.60 -28.81
C GLN A 482 73.52 20.46 -29.99
N SER A 483 72.63 21.26 -30.58
CA SER A 483 72.94 22.15 -31.69
C SER A 483 73.93 23.25 -31.26
N ILE A 484 73.73 23.85 -30.08
CA ILE A 484 74.70 24.80 -29.51
C ILE A 484 76.04 24.12 -29.26
N GLY A 485 76.06 22.89 -28.75
CA GLY A 485 77.29 22.12 -28.56
C GLY A 485 78.08 21.93 -29.84
N GLN A 486 77.41 21.68 -30.97
CA GLN A 486 78.06 21.59 -32.29
C GLN A 486 78.68 22.92 -32.71
N VAL A 487 77.97 24.04 -32.52
CA VAL A 487 78.50 25.38 -32.84
C VAL A 487 79.70 25.72 -31.97
N VAL A 488 79.65 25.43 -30.67
CA VAL A 488 80.77 25.65 -29.73
C VAL A 488 81.98 24.80 -30.13
N GLY A 489 81.76 23.56 -30.60
CA GLY A 489 82.82 22.73 -31.18
C GLY A 489 83.51 23.41 -32.36
N VAL A 490 82.74 23.93 -33.33
CA VAL A 490 83.29 24.68 -34.47
C VAL A 490 84.04 25.95 -34.03
N ILE A 491 83.54 26.69 -33.05
CA ILE A 491 84.23 27.88 -32.51
C ILE A 491 85.56 27.47 -31.85
N ASN A 492 85.57 26.36 -31.13
CA ASN A 492 86.79 25.84 -30.53
C ASN A 492 87.83 25.45 -31.59
N ASP A 493 87.39 24.80 -32.68
CA ASP A 493 88.25 24.46 -33.81
C ASP A 493 88.79 25.72 -34.53
N ILE A 494 87.96 26.74 -34.71
CA ILE A 494 88.37 28.05 -35.28
C ILE A 494 89.39 28.74 -34.35
N ALA A 495 89.17 28.70 -33.03
CA ALA A 495 90.08 29.29 -32.07
C ALA A 495 91.44 28.56 -32.08
N ASP A 496 91.45 27.23 -32.16
CA ASP A 496 92.70 26.45 -32.29
C ASP A 496 93.43 26.75 -33.61
N GLN A 497 92.70 26.82 -34.73
CA GLN A 497 93.27 27.24 -36.01
C GLN A 497 93.83 28.68 -35.97
N THR A 498 93.12 29.60 -35.32
CA THR A 498 93.55 31.00 -35.15
C THR A 498 94.79 31.08 -34.27
N ASN A 499 94.87 30.26 -33.23
CA ASN A 499 96.05 30.12 -32.36
C ASN A 499 97.28 29.64 -33.15
N LEU A 500 97.10 28.64 -34.02
CA LEU A 500 98.15 28.14 -34.91
C LEU A 500 98.57 29.17 -35.98
N LEU A 501 97.63 29.89 -36.58
CA LEU A 501 97.90 30.96 -37.54
C LEU A 501 98.66 32.12 -36.90
N ALA A 502 98.25 32.53 -35.70
CA ALA A 502 98.90 33.58 -34.91
C ALA A 502 100.33 33.18 -34.51
N LEU A 503 100.55 31.91 -34.15
CA LEU A 503 101.89 31.38 -33.89
C LEU A 503 102.78 31.45 -35.14
N ASN A 504 102.28 31.00 -36.30
CA ASN A 504 103.02 31.08 -37.56
C ASN A 504 103.33 32.54 -37.95
N ALA A 505 102.39 33.46 -37.75
CA ALA A 505 102.61 34.88 -37.98
C ALA A 505 103.64 35.50 -37.04
N ALA A 506 103.65 35.10 -35.75
CA ALA A 506 104.65 35.53 -34.79
C ALA A 506 106.06 35.04 -35.17
N ILE A 507 106.17 33.80 -35.66
CA ILE A 507 107.43 33.23 -36.17
C ILE A 507 107.93 34.04 -37.37
N GLU A 508 107.07 34.33 -38.35
CA GLU A 508 107.48 35.08 -39.56
C GLU A 508 107.78 36.56 -39.26
N ALA A 509 107.06 37.17 -38.32
CA ALA A 509 107.34 38.52 -37.83
C ALA A 509 108.69 38.61 -37.10
N ALA A 510 109.06 37.58 -36.33
CA ALA A 510 110.40 37.46 -35.73
C ALA A 510 111.49 37.30 -36.81
N ARG A 511 111.17 36.63 -37.92
CA ARG A 511 112.07 36.41 -39.06
C ARG A 511 112.35 37.69 -39.86
N ALA A 512 111.40 38.62 -39.92
CA ALA A 512 111.53 39.92 -40.59
C ALA A 512 112.32 40.98 -39.77
N GLY A 513 112.78 40.65 -38.55
CA GLY A 513 113.62 41.53 -37.73
C GLY A 513 112.93 42.83 -37.28
N GLU A 514 113.64 43.96 -37.33
CA GLU A 514 113.12 45.27 -36.86
C GLU A 514 111.88 45.75 -37.65
N ALA A 515 111.71 45.36 -38.92
CA ALA A 515 110.54 45.71 -39.74
C ALA A 515 109.26 44.94 -39.34
N GLY A 516 109.40 43.76 -38.71
CA GLY A 516 108.28 42.90 -38.30
C GLY A 516 107.79 43.12 -36.87
N ARG A 517 108.44 44.01 -36.10
CA ARG A 517 108.21 44.17 -34.66
C ARG A 517 106.78 44.56 -34.28
N GLY A 518 106.12 45.40 -35.10
CA GLY A 518 104.70 45.73 -34.93
C GLY A 518 103.76 44.55 -35.20
N PHE A 519 104.09 43.72 -36.21
CA PHE A 519 103.32 42.51 -36.54
C PHE A 519 103.47 41.43 -35.47
N ALA A 520 104.65 41.29 -34.86
CA ALA A 520 104.89 40.32 -33.79
C ALA A 520 103.99 40.58 -32.56
N VAL A 521 103.82 41.86 -32.17
CA VAL A 521 102.94 42.23 -31.04
C VAL A 521 101.48 41.91 -31.36
N VAL A 522 101.02 42.18 -32.57
CA VAL A 522 99.65 41.85 -33.01
C VAL A 522 99.44 40.34 -33.04
N ALA A 523 100.40 39.56 -33.55
CA ALA A 523 100.32 38.11 -33.60
C ALA A 523 100.24 37.48 -32.20
N ASP A 524 101.04 37.96 -31.23
CA ASP A 524 100.96 37.47 -29.85
C ASP A 524 99.65 37.85 -29.15
N GLU A 525 99.07 39.01 -29.47
CA GLU A 525 97.76 39.41 -28.92
C GLU A 525 96.62 38.57 -29.52
N VAL A 526 96.67 38.26 -30.83
CA VAL A 526 95.73 37.33 -31.48
C VAL A 526 95.86 35.92 -30.88
N ARG A 527 97.08 35.46 -30.60
CA ARG A 527 97.33 34.16 -29.94
C ARG A 527 96.70 34.09 -28.55
N LYS A 528 96.93 35.10 -27.72
CA LYS A 528 96.31 35.20 -26.38
C LYS A 528 94.78 35.28 -26.45
N LEU A 529 94.23 35.96 -27.46
CA LEU A 529 92.80 36.02 -27.67
C LEU A 529 92.24 34.64 -28.03
N ALA A 530 92.89 33.92 -28.93
CA ALA A 530 92.52 32.56 -29.31
C ALA A 530 92.59 31.58 -28.12
N GLU A 531 93.64 31.64 -27.29
CA GLU A 531 93.76 30.87 -26.04
C GLU A 531 92.61 31.17 -25.07
N LYS A 532 92.27 32.45 -24.87
CA LYS A 532 91.12 32.85 -24.05
C LYS A 532 89.79 32.34 -24.63
N THR A 533 89.62 32.38 -25.95
CA THR A 533 88.45 31.84 -26.62
C THR A 533 88.33 30.33 -26.40
N MET A 534 89.42 29.56 -26.52
CA MET A 534 89.43 28.11 -26.25
C MET A 534 89.07 27.75 -24.79
N VAL A 535 89.51 28.56 -23.82
CA VAL A 535 89.12 28.37 -22.42
C VAL A 535 87.63 28.66 -22.23
N ALA A 536 87.13 29.75 -22.80
CA ALA A 536 85.73 30.13 -22.73
C ALA A 536 84.80 29.10 -23.42
N THR A 537 85.19 28.57 -24.60
CA THR A 537 84.42 27.54 -25.30
C THR A 537 84.33 26.24 -24.49
N LYS A 538 85.41 25.82 -23.83
CA LYS A 538 85.39 24.66 -22.92
C LYS A 538 84.47 24.86 -21.72
N GLU A 539 84.42 26.06 -21.14
CA GLU A 539 83.47 26.37 -20.07
C GLU A 539 82.02 26.31 -20.57
N VAL A 540 81.75 26.85 -21.77
CA VAL A 540 80.42 26.78 -22.40
C VAL A 540 80.05 25.32 -22.70
N GLU A 541 80.97 24.51 -23.25
CA GLU A 541 80.74 23.10 -23.53
C GLU A 541 80.36 22.32 -22.26
N SER A 542 81.05 22.57 -21.15
CA SER A 542 80.71 21.97 -19.84
C SER A 542 79.30 22.35 -19.38
N ARG A 543 78.89 23.60 -19.56
CA ARG A 543 77.52 24.06 -19.25
C ARG A 543 76.47 23.42 -20.16
N ILE A 544 76.77 23.25 -21.44
CA ILE A 544 75.87 22.57 -22.40
C ILE A 544 75.67 21.11 -22.02
N ARG A 545 76.74 20.39 -21.66
CA ARG A 545 76.63 19.00 -21.17
C ARG A 545 75.77 18.92 -19.92
N ALA A 546 75.93 19.85 -18.97
CA ALA A 546 75.09 19.90 -17.78
C ALA A 546 73.60 20.14 -18.11
N ILE A 547 73.29 20.96 -19.13
CA ILE A 547 71.91 21.16 -19.61
C ILE A 547 71.35 19.88 -20.23
N GLN A 548 72.14 19.19 -21.08
CA GLN A 548 71.73 17.92 -21.70
C GLN A 548 71.44 16.84 -20.64
N ASP A 549 72.31 16.71 -19.64
CA ASP A 549 72.12 15.76 -18.53
C ASP A 549 70.89 16.12 -17.69
N ALA A 550 70.63 17.41 -17.46
CA ALA A 550 69.43 17.88 -16.77
C ALA A 550 68.16 17.58 -17.57
N ALA A 551 68.15 17.86 -18.88
CA ALA A 551 67.04 17.56 -19.77
C ALA A 551 66.74 16.04 -19.80
N GLY A 552 67.77 15.21 -19.95
CA GLY A 552 67.63 13.75 -19.93
C GLY A 552 67.11 13.19 -18.60
N ARG A 553 67.50 13.78 -17.46
CA ARG A 553 66.93 13.44 -16.14
C ARG A 553 65.46 13.84 -16.05
N ASN A 554 65.10 15.04 -16.48
CA ASN A 554 63.72 15.52 -16.45
C ASN A 554 62.80 14.66 -17.34
N ILE A 555 63.26 14.22 -18.52
CA ILE A 555 62.49 13.29 -19.38
C ILE A 555 62.15 12.00 -18.62
N ARG A 556 63.13 11.38 -17.93
CA ARG A 556 62.88 10.18 -17.12
C ARG A 556 61.91 10.43 -15.96
N SER A 557 62.02 11.57 -15.30
CA SER A 557 61.07 11.96 -14.25
C SER A 557 59.66 12.19 -14.79
N MET A 558 59.51 12.73 -16.01
CA MET A 558 58.22 12.86 -16.67
C MET A 558 57.64 11.50 -17.06
N ASP A 559 58.45 10.54 -17.51
CA ASP A 559 58.00 9.17 -17.76
C ASP A 559 57.46 8.50 -16.50
N GLN A 560 58.14 8.68 -15.36
CA GLN A 560 57.66 8.19 -14.07
C GLN A 560 56.36 8.90 -13.63
N ALA A 561 56.24 10.20 -13.87
CA ALA A 561 55.03 10.95 -13.56
C ALA A 561 53.83 10.47 -14.40
N VAL A 562 54.01 10.25 -15.70
CA VAL A 562 52.97 9.71 -16.59
C VAL A 562 52.50 8.33 -16.12
N ALA A 563 53.43 7.44 -15.75
CA ALA A 563 53.09 6.12 -15.22
C ALA A 563 52.29 6.23 -13.90
N ALA A 564 52.74 7.05 -12.96
CA ALA A 564 52.06 7.24 -11.68
C ALA A 564 50.64 7.84 -11.84
N VAL A 565 50.45 8.77 -12.78
CA VAL A 565 49.13 9.34 -13.08
C VAL A 565 48.22 8.31 -13.74
N SER A 566 48.75 7.45 -14.61
CA SER A 566 47.99 6.34 -15.22
C SER A 566 47.47 5.37 -14.15
N ASP A 567 48.33 4.97 -13.20
CA ASP A 567 47.94 4.10 -12.09
C ASP A 567 46.88 4.75 -11.20
N ALA A 568 47.06 6.05 -10.89
CA ALA A 568 46.09 6.80 -10.10
C ALA A 568 44.72 6.89 -10.81
N ASN A 569 44.71 7.05 -12.13
CA ASN A 569 43.48 7.09 -12.93
C ASN A 569 42.75 5.74 -12.92
N ALA A 570 43.49 4.62 -13.01
CA ALA A 570 42.91 3.29 -12.89
C ALA A 570 42.29 3.06 -11.49
N LEU A 571 42.96 3.54 -10.43
CA LEU A 571 42.45 3.46 -9.06
C LEU A 571 41.18 4.30 -8.85
N ALA A 572 41.14 5.50 -9.44
CA ALA A 572 39.96 6.35 -9.46
C ALA A 572 38.79 5.66 -10.18
N GLY A 573 39.03 5.03 -11.34
CA GLY A 573 38.01 4.26 -12.06
C GLY A 573 37.39 3.15 -11.21
N ARG A 574 38.22 2.32 -10.58
CA ARG A 574 37.76 1.25 -9.65
C ARG A 574 36.99 1.80 -8.45
N SER A 575 37.39 2.97 -7.94
CA SER A 575 36.68 3.63 -6.85
C SER A 575 35.30 4.11 -7.30
N GLY A 576 35.19 4.62 -8.52
CA GLY A 576 33.90 5.00 -9.13
C GLY A 576 32.95 3.81 -9.26
N GLU A 577 33.43 2.65 -9.72
CA GLU A 577 32.65 1.42 -9.80
C GLU A 577 32.14 0.95 -8.43
N ALA A 578 33.00 0.97 -7.41
CA ALA A 578 32.61 0.59 -6.05
C ALA A 578 31.54 1.54 -5.48
N ILE A 579 31.64 2.84 -5.75
CA ILE A 579 30.63 3.82 -5.32
C ILE A 579 29.31 3.59 -6.05
N LEU A 580 29.32 3.29 -7.35
CA LEU A 580 28.09 2.95 -8.09
C LEU A 580 27.41 1.69 -7.53
N ALA A 581 28.18 0.70 -7.07
CA ALA A 581 27.62 -0.46 -6.38
C ALA A 581 26.95 -0.07 -5.04
N ILE A 582 27.51 0.90 -4.30
CA ILE A 582 26.88 1.44 -3.08
C ILE A 582 25.54 2.12 -3.41
N VAL A 583 25.45 2.87 -4.50
CA VAL A 583 24.18 3.47 -4.96
C VAL A 583 23.13 2.39 -5.21
N GLY A 584 23.49 1.33 -5.94
CA GLY A 584 22.59 0.21 -6.20
C GLY A 584 22.14 -0.52 -4.92
N ASN A 585 23.05 -0.75 -3.98
CA ASN A 585 22.73 -1.37 -2.70
C ASN A 585 21.80 -0.48 -1.85
N ALA A 586 22.02 0.83 -1.84
CA ALA A 586 21.17 1.77 -1.12
C ALA A 586 19.75 1.82 -1.69
N ASP A 587 19.61 1.78 -3.03
CA ASP A 587 18.31 1.67 -3.70
C ASP A 587 17.60 0.35 -3.34
N ALA A 588 18.33 -0.77 -3.34
CA ALA A 588 17.78 -2.07 -2.93
C ALA A 588 17.31 -2.08 -1.47
N THR A 589 18.12 -1.56 -0.55
CA THR A 589 17.74 -1.42 0.87
C THR A 589 16.50 -0.54 1.02
N SER A 590 16.40 0.57 0.29
CA SER A 590 15.20 1.42 0.34
C SER A 590 13.94 0.67 -0.08
N SER A 591 14.01 -0.13 -1.14
CA SER A 591 12.90 -0.97 -1.60
C SER A 591 12.52 -2.04 -0.58
N GLU A 592 13.51 -2.69 0.03
CA GLU A 592 13.28 -3.76 1.01
C GLU A 592 12.62 -3.21 2.28
N VAL A 593 13.06 -2.03 2.73
CA VAL A 593 12.47 -1.31 3.86
C VAL A 593 11.03 -0.87 3.58
N GLN A 594 10.71 -0.46 2.35
CA GLN A 594 9.31 -0.19 1.97
C GLN A 594 8.43 -1.45 2.08
N SER A 595 8.96 -2.62 1.72
CA SER A 595 8.24 -3.88 1.92
C SER A 595 8.04 -4.21 3.40
N ILE A 596 9.01 -3.90 4.27
CA ILE A 596 8.87 -4.06 5.72
C ILE A 596 7.77 -3.14 6.27
N ALA A 597 7.73 -1.89 5.80
CA ALA A 597 6.69 -0.94 6.20
C ALA A 597 5.29 -1.43 5.80
N ALA A 598 5.12 -1.92 4.58
CA ALA A 598 3.85 -2.49 4.11
C ALA A 598 3.44 -3.72 4.95
N SER A 599 4.37 -4.62 5.24
CA SER A 599 4.11 -5.77 6.13
C SER A 599 3.74 -5.35 7.55
N ALA A 600 4.33 -4.27 8.07
CA ALA A 600 3.97 -3.73 9.38
C ALA A 600 2.54 -3.15 9.39
N GLU A 601 2.12 -2.48 8.32
CA GLU A 601 0.73 -2.02 8.15
C GLU A 601 -0.26 -3.20 8.10
N GLU A 602 0.05 -4.26 7.34
CA GLU A 602 -0.77 -5.47 7.31
C GLU A 602 -0.85 -6.15 8.69
N GLN A 603 0.27 -6.23 9.42
CA GLN A 603 0.28 -6.77 10.78
C GLN A 603 -0.52 -5.90 11.75
N SER A 604 -0.52 -4.57 11.59
CA SER A 604 -1.33 -3.67 12.40
C SER A 604 -2.82 -3.95 12.19
N ALA A 605 -3.26 -4.08 10.93
CA ALA A 605 -4.64 -4.43 10.60
C ALA A 605 -5.05 -5.80 11.16
N ALA A 606 -4.18 -6.81 11.05
CA ALA A 606 -4.41 -8.13 11.63
C ALA A 606 -4.50 -8.06 13.17
N SER A 607 -3.65 -7.27 13.81
CA SER A 607 -3.66 -7.07 15.27
C SER A 607 -4.97 -6.41 15.75
N GLU A 608 -5.50 -5.43 15.00
CA GLU A 608 -6.82 -4.85 15.28
C GLU A 608 -7.97 -5.86 15.14
N GLN A 609 -7.89 -6.77 14.16
CA GLN A 609 -8.88 -7.84 14.02
C GLN A 609 -8.80 -8.83 15.20
N ILE A 610 -7.59 -9.20 15.62
CA ILE A 610 -7.39 -10.06 16.80
C ILE A 610 -7.92 -9.36 18.06
N SER A 611 -7.64 -8.06 18.23
CA SER A 611 -8.14 -7.28 19.37
C SER A 611 -9.66 -7.28 19.44
N ARG A 612 -10.36 -7.09 18.30
CA ARG A 612 -11.82 -7.20 18.21
C ARG A 612 -12.33 -8.59 18.59
N ALA A 613 -11.69 -9.65 18.08
CA ALA A 613 -12.05 -11.02 18.41
C ALA A 613 -11.87 -11.31 19.92
N ILE A 614 -10.83 -10.77 20.55
CA ILE A 614 -10.62 -10.88 22.00
C ILE A 614 -11.74 -10.19 22.78
N THR A 615 -12.16 -8.99 22.36
CA THR A 615 -13.30 -8.30 22.98
C THR A 615 -14.60 -9.11 22.86
N GLU A 616 -14.85 -9.72 21.70
CA GLU A 616 -16.02 -10.59 21.48
C GLU A 616 -15.96 -11.84 22.38
N ILE A 617 -14.80 -12.51 22.47
CA ILE A 617 -14.60 -13.67 23.36
C ILE A 617 -14.77 -13.26 24.83
N SER A 618 -14.34 -12.06 25.20
CA SER A 618 -14.55 -11.52 26.56
C SER A 618 -16.04 -11.38 26.85
N GLY A 619 -16.84 -10.84 25.92
CA GLY A 619 -18.29 -10.74 26.06
C GLY A 619 -18.96 -12.11 26.18
N VAL A 620 -18.55 -13.09 25.36
CA VAL A 620 -19.05 -14.47 25.47
C VAL A 620 -18.68 -15.10 26.82
N ALA A 621 -17.50 -14.81 27.36
CA ALA A 621 -17.10 -15.29 28.67
C ALA A 621 -17.98 -14.70 29.79
N GLU A 622 -18.33 -13.41 29.72
CA GLU A 622 -19.27 -12.75 30.64
C GLU A 622 -20.68 -13.36 30.55
N ASP A 623 -21.20 -13.58 29.34
CA ASP A 623 -22.49 -14.23 29.12
C ASP A 623 -22.51 -15.66 29.68
N ASN A 624 -21.39 -16.39 29.54
CA ASN A 624 -21.24 -17.72 30.11
C ASN A 624 -21.24 -17.71 31.66
N VAL A 625 -20.67 -16.68 32.31
CA VAL A 625 -20.80 -16.52 33.77
C VAL A 625 -22.27 -16.42 34.15
N ALA A 626 -23.03 -15.55 33.49
CA ALA A 626 -24.46 -15.39 33.75
C ALA A 626 -25.25 -16.69 33.51
N GLY A 627 -24.91 -17.44 32.45
CA GLY A 627 -25.51 -18.74 32.14
C GLY A 627 -25.21 -19.81 33.17
N VAL A 628 -23.96 -19.88 33.67
CA VAL A 628 -23.54 -20.78 34.74
C VAL A 628 -24.30 -20.47 36.04
N GLU A 629 -24.42 -19.19 36.41
CA GLU A 629 -25.19 -18.80 37.60
C GLU A 629 -26.68 -19.17 37.47
N ALA A 630 -27.29 -18.93 36.30
CA ALA A 630 -28.68 -19.29 36.05
C ALA A 630 -28.89 -20.81 36.14
N THR A 631 -27.97 -21.59 35.57
CA THR A 631 -28.02 -23.06 35.61
C THR A 631 -27.83 -23.59 37.03
N SER A 632 -26.93 -22.97 37.82
CA SER A 632 -26.74 -23.30 39.24
C SER A 632 -28.02 -23.07 40.04
N ARG A 633 -28.69 -21.92 39.85
CA ARG A 633 -29.99 -21.64 40.49
C ARG A 633 -31.06 -22.66 40.09
N ALA A 634 -31.13 -23.02 38.81
CA ALA A 634 -32.08 -24.01 38.32
C ALA A 634 -31.82 -25.41 38.90
N ALA A 635 -30.56 -25.83 39.00
CA ALA A 635 -30.17 -27.09 39.63
C ALA A 635 -30.58 -27.13 41.10
N HIS A 636 -30.35 -26.05 41.86
CA HIS A 636 -30.80 -25.95 43.25
C HIS A 636 -32.33 -26.00 43.38
N ALA A 637 -33.07 -25.33 42.49
CA ALA A 637 -34.52 -25.39 42.48
C ALA A 637 -35.06 -26.79 42.15
N LEU A 638 -34.43 -27.52 41.21
CA LEU A 638 -34.78 -28.90 40.90
C LEU A 638 -34.53 -29.85 42.08
N ALA A 639 -33.41 -29.67 42.78
CA ALA A 639 -33.11 -30.44 43.99
C ALA A 639 -34.17 -30.20 45.08
N ALA A 640 -34.56 -28.93 45.30
CA ALA A 640 -35.60 -28.58 46.26
C ALA A 640 -36.99 -29.15 45.88
N MET A 641 -37.37 -29.07 44.60
CA MET A 641 -38.63 -29.66 44.11
C MET A 641 -38.63 -31.19 44.23
N ALA A 642 -37.49 -31.85 44.00
CA ALA A 642 -37.37 -33.29 44.20
C ALA A 642 -37.56 -33.67 45.67
N GLU A 643 -36.97 -32.90 46.60
CA GLU A 643 -37.11 -33.09 48.04
C GLU A 643 -38.56 -32.86 48.51
N GLU A 644 -39.21 -31.79 48.05
CA GLU A 644 -40.62 -31.51 48.36
C GLU A 644 -41.55 -32.61 47.82
N LEU A 645 -41.32 -33.10 46.60
CA LEU A 645 -42.05 -34.23 46.04
C LEU A 645 -41.85 -35.49 46.90
N GLY A 646 -40.63 -35.75 47.35
CA GLY A 646 -40.32 -36.86 48.28
C GLY A 646 -41.10 -36.75 49.60
N GLN A 647 -41.17 -35.56 50.18
CA GLN A 647 -41.95 -35.32 51.41
C GLN A 647 -43.46 -35.53 51.20
N LEU A 648 -44.01 -35.06 50.07
CA LEU A 648 -45.42 -35.27 49.71
C LEU A 648 -45.74 -36.77 49.54
N ILE A 649 -44.84 -37.54 48.96
CA ILE A 649 -45.00 -39.00 48.79
C ILE A 649 -45.00 -39.71 50.16
N VAL A 650 -44.11 -39.30 51.08
CA VAL A 650 -44.10 -39.81 52.46
C VAL A 650 -45.41 -39.51 53.18
N GLN A 651 -45.94 -38.29 53.03
CA GLN A 651 -47.25 -37.91 53.59
C GLN A 651 -48.41 -38.73 52.98
N LEU A 652 -48.39 -38.94 51.66
CA LEU A 652 -49.38 -39.75 50.95
C LEU A 652 -49.39 -41.21 51.44
N ARG A 653 -48.22 -41.75 51.80
CA ARG A 653 -48.07 -43.09 52.40
C ARG A 653 -48.42 -43.12 53.89
N GLY A 654 -48.28 -42.00 54.59
CA GLY A 654 -48.50 -41.86 56.03
C GLY A 654 -49.95 -41.60 56.46
N SER A 655 -50.86 -41.24 55.54
CA SER A 655 -52.28 -40.97 55.85
C SER A 655 -53.12 -42.20 56.23
N ASP A 656 -52.54 -43.40 56.30
CA ASP A 656 -53.25 -44.67 56.53
C ASP A 656 -53.17 -45.21 57.97
N SER A 657 -52.65 -44.43 58.94
CA SER A 657 -52.50 -44.87 60.34
C SER A 657 -53.31 -44.06 61.36
N ALA A 658 -54.63 -43.92 61.15
CA ALA A 658 -55.56 -43.49 62.19
C ALA A 658 -56.30 -44.72 62.78
N PRO A 659 -56.16 -45.07 64.07
CA PRO A 659 -56.84 -46.23 64.64
C PRO A 659 -58.34 -45.93 64.78
N ARG A 660 -59.18 -46.66 64.03
CA ARG A 660 -60.64 -46.69 64.22
C ARG A 660 -60.96 -47.29 65.59
N SER A 661 -61.29 -46.45 66.57
CA SER A 661 -61.78 -46.84 67.88
C SER A 661 -63.20 -47.40 67.79
N ARG A 662 -63.33 -48.74 67.77
CA ARG A 662 -64.60 -49.43 68.04
C ARG A 662 -64.91 -49.33 69.54
N LYS A 663 -65.81 -48.43 69.93
CA LYS A 663 -66.55 -48.54 71.20
C LYS A 663 -67.63 -49.62 71.01
N ALA A 664 -67.42 -50.79 71.62
CA ALA A 664 -68.46 -51.77 71.87
C ALA A 664 -69.18 -51.41 73.18
N LEU A 665 -70.51 -51.31 73.10
CA LEU A 665 -71.44 -51.12 74.19
C LEU A 665 -71.72 -52.48 74.84
N ALA A 666 -71.40 -52.65 76.12
CA ALA A 666 -71.95 -53.69 76.98
C ALA A 666 -71.87 -53.25 78.45
N ALA A 667 -73.02 -52.77 78.94
CA ALA A 667 -73.49 -52.51 80.31
C ALA A 667 -74.03 -51.08 80.46
#